data_AF-A0A2E8PSD5-F1
#
_entry.id   AF-A0A2E8PSD5-F1
#
_cell.length_a   1.000
_cell.length_b   1.000
_cell.length_c   1.000
_cell.angle_alpha   90.00
_cell.angle_beta   90.00
_cell.angle_gamma   90.00
#
_symmetry.space_group_name_H-M   'P 1'
#
loop_
_entity.id
_entity.type
_entity.pdbx_description
1 polymer ?
#
loop_
_entity_poly.entity_id
_entity_poly.type
_entity_poly.pdbx_seq_one_letter_code
_entity_poly.pdbx_strand_id
1 'polypeptide(L)'
;MKARENSQSFYSKEEKPSIRRPDNAGAGIWLAGLESSSESFRNARIRASIKASIKAFMGTLSGHCANGSDKLLRMKHYSVRFICLRSMFILASTLCLWPGSLIAKNYTPFQFSLLSPFQLFDENTVVVGFRYNVFYGEIDSIYGLDAGFVNHVKDFSAGLGLGAVNLSDTHAGVQAGLFNYSDRLVGLQIGLANGNDVQYGWQLGLFNFTDEAYLPMVGLGWNHGDRAYLGQFTLGINDLDEGPGIQLAGLGNMNRGESYLQIAGGGNIGDASVLQLAGLFSRSDDGFLQISGFANQSEHSLLQISAGWNSGKDVPFQLPGGFNVAEKNIFQLGIFGNSANESSIQIAGLANQSETSTIQLAGLINYNDAGTIQIASLSNLTDSAALQLSLLNNGDETGTQLGLMNNANLAKYIQLGAFNRSELQTGLSMGLVNDAENLNGIQIGLFNVARNSPIPFTLLFNMHTGIGGERRTGYFDAPWTPFQFALYMPGQIFSESAAVHGIRLNIFYGTSRSVNGLDLGFLNFSGPVNGIQLGAGHVVNGDFAGMQLGLTSVNTGNLRGISVNPLVTYTQGNVSGFSLSLVQWTMGSVQGMQMGIALNRMHESSFPQIGGVNVTRKAPIQLGWIGNFSEFNTPFGQLSPLANINLQDSAFQFCGLMNHARIVPSFQLSGFWNSSYYTPVQISGLYNHAESASWLQLSLGANRIKGRDVTGASDYDPDLALYDPSNLQDSLLTLAQISAFYNEGRETALQVAFVNNGEDSSFAQGGVFNWSENSWLQAGLLNFAETPGLQVGLVNGAWKGHSAQFGLVNVNNRGNWLAVGAWNMSDEAAGLMLGLFNFAEDLDGVQIGLINVHENGAVPVTFFLNL
;
A
#
# COMPACT_ATOMS: atom_id res chain seq x y z
N MET A 1 36.55 -63.70 -31.62
CA MET A 1 35.30 -62.92 -31.63
C MET A 1 35.67 -61.43 -31.78
N LYS A 2 35.01 -60.74 -32.72
CA LYS A 2 35.22 -59.35 -33.26
C LYS A 2 35.40 -58.29 -32.14
N ALA A 3 36.31 -57.31 -32.15
CA ALA A 3 36.77 -56.27 -33.10
C ALA A 3 36.08 -54.87 -32.94
N ARG A 4 36.92 -53.86 -32.63
CA ARG A 4 36.93 -52.41 -32.99
C ARG A 4 35.96 -51.36 -32.40
N GLU A 5 36.61 -50.31 -31.89
CA GLU A 5 36.43 -48.83 -31.91
C GLU A 5 35.18 -48.13 -32.50
N ASN A 6 34.83 -47.03 -31.79
CA ASN A 6 34.33 -45.70 -32.20
C ASN A 6 32.99 -45.50 -32.95
N SER A 7 32.11 -44.66 -32.38
CA SER A 7 31.29 -43.58 -33.01
C SER A 7 30.21 -43.11 -32.02
N GLN A 8 30.16 -41.82 -31.65
CA GLN A 8 29.34 -40.73 -32.22
C GLN A 8 27.82 -40.98 -32.36
N SER A 9 27.07 -40.03 -31.77
CA SER A 9 25.70 -39.59 -32.06
C SER A 9 24.52 -40.52 -31.72
N PHE A 10 23.63 -40.03 -30.86
CA PHE A 10 22.20 -40.31 -30.94
C PHE A 10 21.39 -39.05 -30.61
N TYR A 11 20.50 -38.70 -31.53
CA TYR A 11 19.49 -37.65 -31.44
C TYR A 11 18.16 -38.21 -30.90
N SER A 12 17.42 -37.30 -30.26
CA SER A 12 15.95 -37.23 -30.09
C SER A 12 15.20 -38.30 -29.27
N LYS A 13 14.64 -37.85 -28.14
CA LYS A 13 13.19 -37.67 -28.01
C LYS A 13 12.87 -36.57 -27.00
N GLU A 14 11.87 -35.78 -27.36
CA GLU A 14 11.38 -34.56 -26.73
C GLU A 14 10.75 -34.80 -25.37
N GLU A 15 11.08 -33.96 -24.39
CA GLU A 15 10.19 -33.58 -23.28
C GLU A 15 10.44 -32.10 -22.93
N LYS A 16 9.38 -31.29 -22.98
CA LYS A 16 9.37 -29.87 -22.57
C LYS A 16 9.35 -29.77 -21.04
N PRO A 17 10.14 -28.87 -20.42
CA PRO A 17 9.83 -28.34 -19.10
C PRO A 17 9.46 -26.85 -19.15
N SER A 18 8.40 -26.53 -18.40
CA SER A 18 7.89 -25.21 -18.08
C SER A 18 8.90 -24.38 -17.28
N ILE A 19 9.19 -23.17 -17.77
CA ILE A 19 10.04 -22.18 -17.10
C ILE A 19 9.16 -21.28 -16.22
N ARG A 20 9.37 -21.33 -14.90
CA ARG A 20 9.14 -20.19 -14.00
C ARG A 20 10.46 -19.45 -13.85
N ARG A 21 10.42 -18.12 -13.96
CA ARG A 21 11.51 -17.22 -13.56
C ARG A 21 10.97 -16.12 -12.62
N PRO A 22 11.88 -15.50 -11.85
CA PRO A 22 11.63 -14.96 -10.53
C PRO A 22 11.47 -13.44 -10.52
N ASP A 23 10.76 -12.93 -9.53
CA ASP A 23 10.70 -11.51 -9.19
C ASP A 23 11.58 -11.21 -7.98
N ASN A 24 12.35 -10.13 -8.03
CA ASN A 24 12.62 -9.29 -6.86
C ASN A 24 13.22 -7.91 -7.21
N ALA A 25 12.55 -6.89 -6.68
CA ALA A 25 13.00 -5.58 -6.18
C ALA A 25 13.70 -4.57 -7.13
N GLY A 26 13.38 -3.27 -7.12
CA GLY A 26 12.44 -2.51 -6.29
C GLY A 26 12.55 -1.00 -6.50
N ALA A 27 11.99 -0.27 -5.52
CA ALA A 27 12.12 1.16 -5.16
C ALA A 27 10.89 2.05 -5.43
N GLY A 28 10.27 2.50 -4.34
CA GLY A 28 9.22 3.52 -4.31
C GLY A 28 8.46 3.53 -2.97
N ILE A 29 9.05 4.15 -1.95
CA ILE A 29 8.43 4.38 -0.62
C ILE A 29 7.51 5.62 -0.71
N TRP A 30 6.27 5.53 -0.18
CA TRP A 30 5.65 6.45 0.82
C TRP A 30 4.12 6.24 0.90
N LEU A 31 3.65 6.02 2.15
CA LEU A 31 2.27 6.18 2.68
C LEU A 31 1.11 5.35 2.08
N ALA A 32 0.85 4.18 2.67
CA ALA A 32 -0.51 3.62 2.75
C ALA A 32 -0.62 2.71 3.98
N GLY A 33 -0.92 3.31 5.13
CA GLY A 33 -1.21 2.63 6.39
C GLY A 33 -2.47 3.23 7.01
N LEU A 34 -3.61 3.02 6.36
CA LEU A 34 -4.96 3.21 6.88
C LEU A 34 -5.87 2.20 6.16
N GLU A 35 -5.74 0.92 6.56
CA GLU A 35 -6.76 -0.09 6.29
C GLU A 35 -8.05 0.32 7.02
N SER A 36 -8.95 1.01 6.32
CA SER A 36 -10.35 1.13 6.74
C SER A 36 -11.13 -0.07 6.21
N SER A 37 -11.05 -1.16 6.96
CA SER A 37 -12.16 -2.07 7.08
C SER A 37 -13.37 -1.27 7.61
N SER A 38 -14.35 -0.90 6.76
CA SER A 38 -15.78 -0.66 7.12
C SER A 38 -16.57 0.30 6.20
N GLU A 39 -16.81 -0.01 4.91
CA GLU A 39 -17.85 0.73 4.16
C GLU A 39 -18.82 -0.12 3.32
N SER A 40 -18.43 -1.29 2.81
CA SER A 40 -19.36 -2.14 2.03
C SER A 40 -20.41 -2.86 2.89
N PHE A 41 -20.14 -3.09 4.17
CA PHE A 41 -21.08 -3.77 5.10
C PHE A 41 -22.03 -2.82 5.86
N ARG A 42 -21.75 -1.51 5.90
CA ARG A 42 -22.63 -0.51 6.55
C ARG A 42 -23.72 0.00 5.62
N ASN A 43 -23.45 0.17 4.31
CA ASN A 43 -24.46 0.66 3.37
C ASN A 43 -25.57 -0.35 3.06
N ALA A 44 -25.29 -1.67 3.13
CA ALA A 44 -26.32 -2.69 3.01
C ALA A 44 -27.25 -2.75 4.23
N ARG A 45 -26.72 -2.57 5.45
CA ARG A 45 -27.53 -2.51 6.69
C ARG A 45 -28.33 -1.22 6.82
N ILE A 46 -27.81 -0.08 6.35
CA ILE A 46 -28.55 1.20 6.35
C ILE A 46 -29.67 1.19 5.30
N ARG A 47 -29.44 0.66 4.09
CA ARG A 47 -30.51 0.48 3.08
C ARG A 47 -31.57 -0.54 3.51
N ALA A 48 -31.19 -1.63 4.18
CA ALA A 48 -32.12 -2.60 4.75
C ALA A 48 -32.90 -2.03 5.95
N SER A 49 -32.26 -1.22 6.80
CA SER A 49 -32.90 -0.55 7.94
C SER A 49 -33.88 0.53 7.48
N ILE A 50 -33.57 1.30 6.43
CA ILE A 50 -34.48 2.31 5.87
C ILE A 50 -35.66 1.65 5.14
N LYS A 51 -35.43 0.60 4.34
CA LYS A 51 -36.53 -0.22 3.75
C LYS A 51 -37.38 -0.89 4.82
N ALA A 52 -36.78 -1.39 5.92
CA ALA A 52 -37.50 -2.01 7.03
C ALA A 52 -38.27 -0.98 7.88
N SER A 53 -37.74 0.22 8.09
CA SER A 53 -38.43 1.28 8.85
C SER A 53 -39.59 1.88 8.05
N ILE A 54 -39.47 2.02 6.73
CA ILE A 54 -40.58 2.46 5.87
C ILE A 54 -41.65 1.36 5.75
N LYS A 55 -41.24 0.09 5.62
CA LYS A 55 -42.16 -1.06 5.58
C LYS A 55 -42.82 -1.35 6.94
N ALA A 56 -42.15 -1.04 8.06
CA ALA A 56 -42.73 -1.12 9.40
C ALA A 56 -43.70 0.05 9.67
N PHE A 57 -43.37 1.26 9.21
CA PHE A 57 -44.28 2.41 9.33
C PHE A 57 -45.55 2.22 8.48
N MET A 58 -45.44 1.64 7.28
CA MET A 58 -46.61 1.31 6.44
C MET A 58 -47.32 0.01 6.85
N GLY A 59 -46.61 -1.00 7.36
CA GLY A 59 -47.18 -2.26 7.81
C GLY A 59 -47.97 -2.17 9.12
N THR A 60 -47.89 -1.06 9.86
CA THR A 60 -48.66 -0.85 11.09
C THR A 60 -50.07 -0.30 10.82
N LEU A 61 -50.40 0.03 9.56
CA LEU A 61 -51.70 0.57 9.13
C LEU A 61 -52.56 -0.39 8.30
N SER A 62 -52.09 -1.60 7.96
CA SER A 62 -52.87 -2.57 7.17
C SER A 62 -52.62 -4.03 7.60
N GLY A 63 -52.97 -4.36 8.84
CA GLY A 63 -53.10 -5.75 9.25
C GLY A 63 -54.51 -6.25 8.99
N HIS A 64 -54.79 -6.88 7.84
CA HIS A 64 -55.67 -8.07 7.67
C HIS A 64 -55.81 -8.46 6.18
N CYS A 65 -54.87 -9.27 5.69
CA CYS A 65 -55.05 -10.40 4.76
C CYS A 65 -53.75 -10.66 3.99
N ALA A 66 -52.82 -11.33 4.64
CA ALA A 66 -51.81 -12.12 3.95
C ALA A 66 -52.42 -13.50 3.67
N ASN A 67 -52.47 -13.91 2.40
CA ASN A 67 -52.02 -15.23 1.96
C ASN A 67 -52.27 -15.41 0.46
N GLY A 68 -51.19 -15.60 -0.31
CA GLY A 68 -51.31 -16.06 -1.68
C GLY A 68 -50.01 -16.00 -2.48
N SER A 69 -49.37 -17.15 -2.61
CA SER A 69 -48.43 -17.53 -3.69
C SER A 69 -47.10 -16.80 -3.84
N ASP A 70 -46.09 -17.37 -3.17
CA ASP A 70 -44.86 -17.79 -3.85
C ASP A 70 -45.18 -18.82 -4.97
N LYS A 71 -44.40 -18.74 -6.06
CA LYS A 71 -44.16 -19.69 -7.18
C LYS A 71 -44.68 -19.28 -8.56
N LEU A 72 -43.78 -19.53 -9.53
CA LEU A 72 -43.89 -19.61 -11.01
C LEU A 72 -43.56 -18.30 -11.76
N LEU A 73 -42.76 -18.26 -12.84
CA LEU A 73 -41.82 -19.19 -13.48
C LEU A 73 -41.10 -18.39 -14.59
N ARG A 74 -39.88 -18.80 -14.92
CA ARG A 74 -39.04 -18.35 -16.06
C ARG A 74 -39.71 -18.41 -17.44
N MET A 75 -39.25 -17.50 -18.31
CA MET A 75 -39.00 -17.61 -19.77
C MET A 75 -40.16 -17.99 -20.71
N LYS A 76 -40.48 -17.11 -21.68
CA LYS A 76 -40.08 -17.23 -23.11
C LYS A 76 -40.75 -16.16 -23.99
N HIS A 77 -39.99 -15.73 -25.00
CA HIS A 77 -40.41 -14.96 -26.19
C HIS A 77 -41.76 -15.38 -26.78
N TYR A 78 -42.52 -14.41 -27.31
CA TYR A 78 -42.84 -14.32 -28.74
C TYR A 78 -43.40 -12.94 -29.09
N SER A 79 -43.23 -12.63 -30.37
CA SER A 79 -43.32 -11.37 -31.09
C SER A 79 -44.70 -11.06 -31.69
N VAL A 80 -44.92 -9.77 -32.02
CA VAL A 80 -45.60 -9.25 -33.24
C VAL A 80 -47.14 -9.02 -33.25
N ARG A 81 -47.47 -7.76 -33.63
CA ARG A 81 -48.67 -7.19 -34.34
C ARG A 81 -49.93 -6.74 -33.57
N PHE A 82 -50.03 -5.40 -33.44
CA PHE A 82 -51.08 -4.51 -33.99
C PHE A 82 -52.35 -5.14 -34.62
N ILE A 83 -53.55 -4.72 -34.14
CA ILE A 83 -54.65 -4.04 -34.88
C ILE A 83 -55.99 -4.05 -34.08
N CYS A 84 -56.52 -2.86 -33.84
CA CYS A 84 -57.93 -2.40 -33.92
C CYS A 84 -59.09 -3.41 -33.71
N LEU A 85 -60.05 -3.09 -32.83
CA LEU A 85 -61.35 -2.47 -33.20
C LEU A 85 -62.28 -2.31 -31.96
N ARG A 86 -62.80 -1.09 -31.78
CA ARG A 86 -64.05 -0.83 -31.04
C ARG A 86 -65.23 -1.26 -31.92
N SER A 87 -66.22 -1.94 -31.31
CA SER A 87 -67.68 -1.67 -31.40
C SER A 87 -68.54 -2.95 -31.48
N MET A 88 -69.69 -2.89 -30.79
CA MET A 88 -70.88 -3.78 -30.83
C MET A 88 -70.89 -4.94 -29.83
N PHE A 89 -71.63 -4.81 -28.72
CA PHE A 89 -73.02 -5.29 -28.66
C PHE A 89 -73.69 -4.84 -27.35
N ILE A 90 -74.77 -4.07 -27.51
CA ILE A 90 -75.82 -3.88 -26.50
C ILE A 90 -76.88 -4.98 -26.76
N LEU A 91 -77.53 -5.42 -25.68
CA LEU A 91 -78.78 -6.21 -25.61
C LEU A 91 -78.67 -7.74 -25.62
N ALA A 92 -78.47 -8.32 -24.43
CA ALA A 92 -79.10 -9.58 -24.04
C ALA A 92 -79.32 -9.57 -22.51
N SER A 93 -80.30 -8.78 -22.08
CA SER A 93 -80.98 -8.94 -20.81
C SER A 93 -81.80 -10.22 -20.84
N THR A 94 -81.49 -11.20 -19.98
CA THR A 94 -82.42 -11.83 -19.02
C THR A 94 -81.85 -13.13 -18.44
N LEU A 95 -82.10 -13.30 -17.13
CA LEU A 95 -82.02 -14.55 -16.35
C LEU A 95 -80.64 -15.01 -15.87
N CYS A 96 -80.22 -14.44 -14.73
CA CYS A 96 -80.01 -15.25 -13.52
C CYS A 96 -80.05 -14.32 -12.31
N LEU A 97 -81.22 -14.26 -11.68
CA LEU A 97 -81.41 -13.79 -10.32
C LEU A 97 -80.84 -14.86 -9.39
N TRP A 98 -79.80 -14.52 -8.63
CA TRP A 98 -79.55 -15.10 -7.32
C TRP A 98 -79.10 -13.97 -6.38
N PRO A 99 -79.69 -13.84 -5.17
CA PRO A 99 -79.48 -12.71 -4.30
C PRO A 99 -78.20 -12.94 -3.49
N GLY A 100 -77.09 -12.45 -4.02
CA GLY A 100 -75.92 -12.11 -3.20
C GLY A 100 -76.10 -10.68 -2.74
N SER A 101 -76.22 -10.47 -1.43
CA SER A 101 -76.40 -9.20 -0.75
C SER A 101 -75.69 -8.02 -1.44
N LEU A 102 -76.44 -7.23 -2.22
CA LEU A 102 -76.08 -5.87 -2.57
C LEU A 102 -76.16 -5.06 -1.27
N ILE A 103 -75.04 -4.97 -0.55
CA ILE A 103 -74.85 -3.92 0.45
C ILE A 103 -74.90 -2.63 -0.38
N ALA A 104 -76.03 -1.92 -0.33
CA ALA A 104 -76.09 -0.57 -0.84
C ALA A 104 -75.02 0.22 -0.09
N LYS A 105 -73.97 0.69 -0.78
CA LYS A 105 -72.97 1.57 -0.18
C LYS A 105 -73.73 2.76 0.42
N ASN A 106 -73.50 3.05 1.69
CA ASN A 106 -74.11 4.20 2.34
C ASN A 106 -73.55 5.48 1.69
N TYR A 107 -74.40 6.46 1.39
CA TYR A 107 -73.96 7.76 0.86
C TYR A 107 -74.23 8.85 1.89
N THR A 108 -73.26 9.74 2.09
CA THR A 108 -73.42 10.91 2.99
C THR A 108 -72.82 12.18 2.37
N PRO A 109 -73.44 13.36 2.56
CA PRO A 109 -72.83 14.63 2.15
C PRO A 109 -71.72 15.10 3.11
N PHE A 110 -71.65 14.55 4.32
CA PHE A 110 -70.73 14.98 5.37
C PHE A 110 -70.21 13.79 6.19
N GLN A 111 -68.91 13.77 6.48
CA GLN A 111 -68.26 12.76 7.33
C GLN A 111 -67.31 13.45 8.32
N PHE A 112 -67.37 13.03 9.59
CA PHE A 112 -66.41 13.42 10.62
C PHE A 112 -65.79 12.16 11.24
N SER A 113 -64.46 12.14 11.37
CA SER A 113 -63.72 11.07 12.04
C SER A 113 -62.73 11.64 13.04
N LEU A 114 -62.61 11.00 14.21
CA LEU A 114 -61.52 11.31 15.14
C LEU A 114 -60.31 10.42 14.82
N LEU A 115 -60.53 9.10 14.81
CA LEU A 115 -59.55 8.04 14.58
C LEU A 115 -60.34 6.77 14.21
N SER A 116 -60.26 6.26 12.97
CA SER A 116 -61.02 5.05 12.60
C SER A 116 -60.77 3.89 13.58
N PRO A 117 -61.83 3.17 14.02
CA PRO A 117 -63.20 3.23 13.52
C PRO A 117 -64.12 4.28 14.21
N PHE A 118 -63.59 5.20 15.02
CA PHE A 118 -64.37 6.27 15.68
C PHE A 118 -64.74 7.39 14.69
N GLN A 119 -65.76 7.13 13.87
CA GLN A 119 -66.28 8.01 12.82
C GLN A 119 -67.82 7.98 12.72
N LEU A 120 -68.43 9.04 12.15
CA LEU A 120 -69.90 9.18 12.07
C LEU A 120 -70.56 8.09 11.21
N PHE A 121 -69.96 7.77 10.07
CA PHE A 121 -70.39 6.72 9.15
C PHE A 121 -69.28 5.67 8.97
N ASP A 122 -69.64 4.43 8.67
CA ASP A 122 -68.69 3.32 8.52
C ASP A 122 -67.68 3.53 7.38
N GLU A 123 -66.61 2.73 7.38
CA GLU A 123 -65.54 2.80 6.37
C GLU A 123 -65.97 2.36 4.96
N ASN A 124 -67.16 1.78 4.79
CA ASN A 124 -67.71 1.36 3.51
C ASN A 124 -68.65 2.43 2.90
N THR A 125 -68.68 3.62 3.50
CA THR A 125 -69.53 4.75 3.09
C THR A 125 -68.86 5.59 2.01
N VAL A 126 -69.66 6.03 1.03
CA VAL A 126 -69.28 7.00 0.00
C VAL A 126 -69.65 8.41 0.44
N VAL A 127 -68.68 9.33 0.40
CA VAL A 127 -68.89 10.74 0.77
C VAL A 127 -69.02 11.60 -0.49
N VAL A 128 -70.13 12.34 -0.64
CA VAL A 128 -70.34 13.29 -1.74
C VAL A 128 -70.49 14.69 -1.17
N GLY A 129 -69.37 15.35 -0.86
CA GLY A 129 -69.36 16.65 -0.17
C GLY A 129 -68.08 16.89 0.61
N PHE A 130 -68.14 16.84 1.94
CA PHE A 130 -67.01 17.20 2.81
C PHE A 130 -66.70 16.12 3.86
N ARG A 131 -65.43 15.71 3.94
CA ARG A 131 -64.90 14.88 5.03
C ARG A 131 -63.89 15.67 5.85
N TYR A 132 -64.00 15.61 7.17
CA TYR A 132 -62.97 16.09 8.10
C TYR A 132 -62.54 14.95 9.05
N ASN A 133 -61.24 14.62 9.10
CA ASN A 133 -60.69 13.73 10.12
C ASN A 133 -59.58 14.40 10.95
N VAL A 134 -59.51 14.07 12.24
CA VAL A 134 -58.53 14.67 13.16
C VAL A 134 -57.19 13.93 13.14
N PHE A 135 -57.19 12.60 13.28
CA PHE A 135 -55.97 11.78 13.30
C PHE A 135 -55.88 10.78 12.15
N TYR A 136 -56.94 9.98 11.94
CA TYR A 136 -57.01 8.96 10.89
C TYR A 136 -58.46 8.75 10.47
N GLY A 137 -58.75 8.86 9.17
CA GLY A 137 -60.07 8.62 8.60
C GLY A 137 -60.02 7.68 7.41
N GLU A 138 -60.90 6.68 7.40
CA GLU A 138 -60.97 5.64 6.36
C GLU A 138 -62.40 5.53 5.81
N ILE A 139 -62.54 5.63 4.49
CA ILE A 139 -63.81 5.55 3.75
C ILE A 139 -63.61 4.85 2.41
N ASP A 140 -64.70 4.43 1.77
CA ASP A 140 -64.66 3.72 0.49
C ASP A 140 -64.32 4.67 -0.67
N SER A 141 -65.15 5.69 -0.89
CA SER A 141 -64.96 6.68 -1.96
C SER A 141 -65.36 8.09 -1.52
N ILE A 142 -64.69 9.13 -2.04
CA ILE A 142 -65.08 10.53 -1.81
C ILE A 142 -65.11 11.32 -3.12
N TYR A 143 -66.16 12.13 -3.27
CA TYR A 143 -66.32 13.13 -4.33
C TYR A 143 -66.52 14.50 -3.68
N GLY A 144 -65.46 15.28 -3.53
CA GLY A 144 -65.50 16.60 -2.90
C GLY A 144 -64.22 17.01 -2.18
N LEU A 145 -64.34 17.56 -0.97
CA LEU A 145 -63.22 18.01 -0.15
C LEU A 145 -62.95 17.02 0.99
N ASP A 146 -61.74 16.49 1.03
CA ASP A 146 -61.25 15.56 2.03
C ASP A 146 -60.14 16.23 2.85
N ALA A 147 -60.41 16.57 4.10
CA ALA A 147 -59.47 17.29 4.97
C ALA A 147 -59.11 16.47 6.22
N GLY A 148 -57.83 16.36 6.58
CA GLY A 148 -57.45 15.74 7.86
C GLY A 148 -55.96 15.47 8.07
N PHE A 149 -55.60 14.69 9.09
CA PHE A 149 -54.19 14.34 9.33
C PHE A 149 -53.78 13.14 8.47
N VAL A 150 -54.53 12.04 8.51
CA VAL A 150 -54.34 10.88 7.60
C VAL A 150 -55.66 10.57 6.90
N ASN A 151 -55.69 10.85 5.60
CA ASN A 151 -56.81 10.61 4.70
C ASN A 151 -56.58 9.28 3.96
N HIS A 152 -57.39 8.25 4.25
CA HIS A 152 -57.36 6.97 3.55
C HIS A 152 -58.69 6.74 2.81
N VAL A 153 -58.64 6.48 1.50
CA VAL A 153 -59.79 6.21 0.62
C VAL A 153 -59.56 4.88 -0.11
N LYS A 154 -60.39 3.87 0.09
CA LYS A 154 -60.11 2.52 -0.41
C LYS A 154 -60.22 2.36 -1.93
N ASP A 155 -61.05 3.15 -2.61
CA ASP A 155 -61.35 2.95 -4.04
C ASP A 155 -61.12 4.24 -4.84
N PHE A 156 -62.02 5.21 -4.71
CA PHE A 156 -61.99 6.39 -5.58
C PHE A 156 -62.09 7.71 -4.82
N SER A 157 -61.08 8.57 -4.99
CA SER A 157 -61.05 9.93 -4.47
C SER A 157 -61.11 10.93 -5.63
N ALA A 158 -62.10 11.81 -5.66
CA ALA A 158 -62.20 12.89 -6.64
C ALA A 158 -62.44 14.25 -5.99
N GLY A 159 -61.65 15.25 -6.36
CA GLY A 159 -61.75 16.60 -5.82
C GLY A 159 -60.47 17.07 -5.13
N LEU A 160 -60.57 17.56 -3.89
CA LEU A 160 -59.44 18.14 -3.13
C LEU A 160 -59.13 17.27 -1.91
N GLY A 161 -57.96 16.62 -1.88
CA GLY A 161 -57.44 15.91 -0.71
C GLY A 161 -56.38 16.74 0.01
N LEU A 162 -56.69 17.25 1.20
CA LEU A 162 -55.81 18.07 2.03
C LEU A 162 -55.49 17.32 3.33
N GLY A 163 -54.26 16.85 3.51
CA GLY A 163 -53.89 16.24 4.77
C GLY A 163 -52.42 15.94 4.93
N ALA A 164 -51.96 15.60 6.14
CA ALA A 164 -50.53 15.27 6.31
C ALA A 164 -50.16 14.01 5.51
N VAL A 165 -51.06 13.03 5.41
CA VAL A 165 -50.95 11.85 4.56
C VAL A 165 -52.25 11.65 3.76
N ASN A 166 -52.16 11.47 2.45
CA ASN A 166 -53.28 11.12 1.57
C ASN A 166 -53.01 9.79 0.85
N LEU A 167 -53.88 8.80 1.02
CA LEU A 167 -53.80 7.46 0.42
C LEU A 167 -55.10 7.13 -0.34
N SER A 168 -54.99 6.69 -1.60
CA SER A 168 -56.17 6.25 -2.37
C SER A 168 -55.82 5.34 -3.54
N ASP A 169 -56.59 4.28 -3.85
CA ASP A 169 -56.34 3.48 -5.07
C ASP A 169 -56.35 4.37 -6.33
N THR A 170 -57.41 5.15 -6.55
CA THR A 170 -57.45 6.15 -7.64
C THR A 170 -57.74 7.54 -7.11
N HIS A 171 -56.93 8.52 -7.50
CA HIS A 171 -57.20 9.95 -7.26
C HIS A 171 -57.40 10.73 -8.56
N ALA A 172 -58.52 11.44 -8.66
CA ALA A 172 -58.84 12.37 -9.74
C ALA A 172 -59.06 13.78 -9.19
N GLY A 173 -58.02 14.62 -9.18
CA GLY A 173 -58.11 15.96 -8.58
C GLY A 173 -56.79 16.52 -8.07
N VAL A 174 -56.82 17.23 -6.95
CA VAL A 174 -55.63 17.78 -6.28
C VAL A 174 -55.46 17.13 -4.91
N GLN A 175 -54.31 16.50 -4.69
CA GLN A 175 -53.85 16.01 -3.39
C GLN A 175 -52.72 16.92 -2.89
N ALA A 176 -52.86 17.48 -1.70
CA ALA A 176 -51.84 18.28 -1.03
C ALA A 176 -51.58 17.74 0.39
N GLY A 177 -50.32 17.43 0.68
CA GLY A 177 -49.94 16.82 1.95
C GLY A 177 -48.44 16.63 2.16
N LEU A 178 -48.01 16.09 3.30
CA LEU A 178 -46.59 15.70 3.46
C LEU A 178 -46.30 14.45 2.61
N PHE A 179 -47.22 13.48 2.61
CA PHE A 179 -47.12 12.24 1.85
C PHE A 179 -48.40 11.99 1.05
N ASN A 180 -48.30 11.81 -0.26
CA ASN A 180 -49.43 11.47 -1.13
C ASN A 180 -49.13 10.16 -1.86
N TYR A 181 -50.05 9.20 -1.85
CA TYR A 181 -49.93 7.96 -2.60
C TYR A 181 -51.25 7.59 -3.28
N SER A 182 -51.17 7.21 -4.56
CA SER A 182 -52.29 6.58 -5.24
C SER A 182 -51.89 5.65 -6.37
N ASP A 183 -52.43 4.44 -6.48
CA ASP A 183 -52.09 3.53 -7.60
C ASP A 183 -52.29 4.22 -8.96
N ARG A 184 -53.38 4.98 -9.12
CA ARG A 184 -53.63 5.80 -10.32
C ARG A 184 -53.89 7.26 -9.98
N LEU A 185 -53.02 8.15 -10.48
CA LEU A 185 -53.18 9.59 -10.39
C LEU A 185 -53.69 10.18 -11.71
N VAL A 186 -54.80 10.91 -11.65
CA VAL A 186 -55.29 11.78 -12.73
C VAL A 186 -55.46 13.19 -12.17
N GLY A 187 -54.38 13.96 -12.08
CA GLY A 187 -54.45 15.27 -11.44
C GLY A 187 -53.12 15.83 -10.96
N LEU A 188 -53.11 16.45 -9.78
CA LEU A 188 -51.94 17.11 -9.20
C LEU A 188 -51.68 16.60 -7.77
N GLN A 189 -50.47 16.14 -7.50
CA GLN A 189 -49.99 15.86 -6.15
C GLN A 189 -48.96 16.91 -5.72
N ILE A 190 -49.12 17.50 -4.53
CA ILE A 190 -48.21 18.46 -3.94
C ILE A 190 -47.80 17.95 -2.56
N GLY A 191 -46.50 17.75 -2.31
CA GLY A 191 -46.06 17.29 -1.00
C GLY A 191 -44.57 17.10 -0.81
N LEU A 192 -44.15 16.64 0.37
CA LEU A 192 -42.74 16.26 0.57
C LEU A 192 -42.41 15.01 -0.24
N ALA A 193 -43.31 14.01 -0.23
CA ALA A 193 -43.20 12.82 -1.06
C ALA A 193 -44.53 12.48 -1.76
N ASN A 194 -44.45 12.21 -3.06
CA ASN A 194 -45.59 11.81 -3.90
C ASN A 194 -45.30 10.46 -4.57
N GLY A 195 -46.27 9.54 -4.58
CA GLY A 195 -46.14 8.21 -5.15
C GLY A 195 -47.37 7.78 -5.94
N ASN A 196 -47.17 7.04 -7.04
CA ASN A 196 -48.24 6.35 -7.77
C ASN A 196 -47.69 5.20 -8.60
N ASP A 197 -48.53 4.30 -9.09
CA ASP A 197 -48.10 3.30 -10.09
C ASP A 197 -48.24 3.91 -11.49
N VAL A 198 -49.35 4.63 -11.75
CA VAL A 198 -49.62 5.27 -13.04
C VAL A 198 -49.98 6.74 -12.88
N GLN A 199 -49.22 7.61 -13.55
CA GLN A 199 -49.39 9.07 -13.54
C GLN A 199 -49.91 9.62 -14.88
N TYR A 200 -51.16 10.09 -14.86
CA TYR A 200 -51.75 11.00 -15.83
C TYR A 200 -51.92 12.40 -15.22
N GLY A 201 -50.85 12.90 -14.61
CA GLY A 201 -50.89 14.09 -13.78
C GLY A 201 -49.53 14.74 -13.57
N TRP A 202 -49.48 15.71 -12.68
CA TRP A 202 -48.24 16.34 -12.22
C TRP A 202 -48.00 15.99 -10.76
N GLN A 203 -46.75 15.78 -10.41
CA GLN A 203 -46.31 15.75 -9.02
C GLN A 203 -45.42 16.96 -8.78
N LEU A 204 -45.51 17.55 -7.61
CA LEU A 204 -44.64 18.62 -7.13
C LEU A 204 -44.20 18.24 -5.72
N GLY A 205 -42.99 17.72 -5.60
CA GLY A 205 -42.46 17.36 -4.30
C GLY A 205 -40.95 17.28 -4.22
N LEU A 206 -40.47 17.09 -2.99
CA LEU A 206 -39.05 16.85 -2.75
C LEU A 206 -38.67 15.46 -3.28
N PHE A 207 -39.56 14.47 -3.11
CA PHE A 207 -39.40 13.11 -3.62
C PHE A 207 -40.64 12.68 -4.42
N ASN A 208 -40.46 12.18 -5.63
CA ASN A 208 -41.52 11.72 -6.52
C ASN A 208 -41.20 10.31 -7.02
N PHE A 209 -42.16 9.39 -6.91
CA PHE A 209 -42.05 7.99 -7.33
C PHE A 209 -43.21 7.62 -8.26
N THR A 210 -42.93 6.96 -9.38
CA THR A 210 -43.94 6.46 -10.33
C THR A 210 -43.45 5.26 -11.12
N ASP A 211 -44.27 4.23 -11.36
CA ASP A 211 -43.87 3.18 -12.30
C ASP A 211 -43.99 3.71 -13.75
N GLU A 212 -45.16 4.25 -14.12
CA GLU A 212 -45.40 4.83 -15.45
C GLU A 212 -45.92 6.28 -15.41
N ALA A 213 -45.10 7.21 -15.91
CA ALA A 213 -45.48 8.61 -16.10
C ALA A 213 -45.71 8.98 -17.57
N TYR A 214 -46.96 9.32 -17.89
CA TYR A 214 -47.38 9.80 -19.23
C TYR A 214 -47.25 11.33 -19.38
N LEU A 215 -47.13 12.05 -18.27
CA LEU A 215 -46.81 13.47 -18.21
C LEU A 215 -45.43 13.69 -17.58
N PRO A 216 -44.79 14.85 -17.80
CA PRO A 216 -43.49 15.16 -17.23
C PRO A 216 -43.47 15.01 -15.70
N MET A 217 -42.46 14.31 -15.18
CA MET A 217 -42.21 14.30 -13.74
C MET A 217 -41.47 15.58 -13.36
N VAL A 218 -41.98 16.35 -12.39
CA VAL A 218 -41.35 17.59 -11.92
C VAL A 218 -41.07 17.51 -10.42
N GLY A 219 -39.81 17.66 -10.03
CA GLY A 219 -39.38 17.51 -8.64
C GLY A 219 -38.41 18.59 -8.18
N LEU A 220 -38.22 18.69 -6.87
CA LEU A 220 -37.17 19.53 -6.28
C LEU A 220 -35.94 18.72 -5.88
N GLY A 221 -36.12 17.51 -5.37
CA GLY A 221 -35.03 16.67 -4.83
C GLY A 221 -34.76 15.43 -5.66
N TRP A 222 -35.73 14.54 -5.80
CA TRP A 222 -35.55 13.27 -6.51
C TRP A 222 -36.83 12.87 -7.27
N ASN A 223 -36.70 12.60 -8.56
CA ASN A 223 -37.69 11.88 -9.36
C ASN A 223 -37.16 10.47 -9.65
N HIS A 224 -37.89 9.43 -9.24
CA HIS A 224 -37.58 8.05 -9.58
C HIS A 224 -38.78 7.43 -10.32
N GLY A 225 -38.53 6.73 -11.43
CA GLY A 225 -39.57 5.90 -12.01
C GLY A 225 -39.09 4.85 -12.99
N ASP A 226 -39.97 3.92 -13.32
CA ASP A 226 -39.65 2.84 -14.24
C ASP A 226 -39.69 3.34 -15.70
N ARG A 227 -40.71 4.14 -16.06
CA ARG A 227 -40.87 4.76 -17.38
C ARG A 227 -41.43 6.17 -17.28
N ALA A 228 -40.78 7.13 -17.95
CA ALA A 228 -41.25 8.52 -18.04
C ALA A 228 -41.29 8.99 -19.50
N TYR A 229 -42.43 8.82 -20.17
CA TYR A 229 -42.58 9.04 -21.62
C TYR A 229 -42.29 10.48 -22.08
N LEU A 230 -42.57 11.47 -21.23
CA LEU A 230 -42.30 12.88 -21.50
C LEU A 230 -41.10 13.44 -20.71
N GLY A 231 -40.37 12.57 -20.02
CA GLY A 231 -39.14 12.94 -19.32
C GLY A 231 -39.30 13.38 -17.86
N GLN A 232 -38.16 13.66 -17.25
CA GLN A 232 -38.04 14.03 -15.84
C GLN A 232 -37.29 15.37 -15.70
N PHE A 233 -37.79 16.24 -14.82
CA PHE A 233 -37.31 17.59 -14.60
C PHE A 233 -37.15 17.83 -13.10
N THR A 234 -35.94 18.11 -12.63
CA THR A 234 -35.67 18.30 -11.21
C THR A 234 -34.54 19.28 -10.93
N LEU A 235 -34.52 19.89 -9.75
CA LEU A 235 -33.34 20.61 -9.25
C LEU A 235 -32.32 19.66 -8.60
N GLY A 236 -32.72 18.44 -8.25
CA GLY A 236 -31.85 17.43 -7.67
C GLY A 236 -31.49 16.32 -8.66
N ILE A 237 -31.98 15.10 -8.44
CA ILE A 237 -31.60 13.89 -9.18
C ILE A 237 -32.80 13.26 -9.91
N ASN A 238 -32.61 12.87 -11.16
CA ASN A 238 -33.53 12.02 -11.91
C ASN A 238 -32.97 10.59 -11.98
N ASP A 239 -33.82 9.60 -11.77
CA ASP A 239 -33.49 8.18 -11.85
C ASP A 239 -34.59 7.47 -12.67
N LEU A 240 -34.19 6.78 -13.73
CA LEU A 240 -35.08 6.11 -14.68
C LEU A 240 -34.56 4.71 -14.99
N ASP A 241 -35.41 3.69 -14.87
CA ASP A 241 -35.01 2.31 -15.17
C ASP A 241 -35.13 1.98 -16.66
N GLU A 242 -36.20 2.40 -17.35
CA GLU A 242 -36.42 2.08 -18.76
C GLU A 242 -36.98 3.25 -19.60
N GLY A 243 -36.57 3.26 -20.87
CA GLY A 243 -37.24 3.99 -21.94
C GLY A 243 -36.64 5.35 -22.30
N PRO A 244 -36.89 5.81 -23.54
CA PRO A 244 -36.35 7.06 -24.05
C PRO A 244 -36.95 8.26 -23.31
N GLY A 245 -36.16 8.85 -22.42
CA GLY A 245 -36.51 10.06 -21.70
C GLY A 245 -35.69 11.29 -22.12
N ILE A 246 -36.28 12.47 -21.90
CA ILE A 246 -35.53 13.72 -21.73
C ILE A 246 -35.35 13.92 -20.23
N GLN A 247 -34.11 14.09 -19.76
CA GLN A 247 -33.83 14.31 -18.34
C GLN A 247 -33.09 15.63 -18.13
N LEU A 248 -33.68 16.54 -17.35
CA LEU A 248 -33.06 17.79 -16.92
C LEU A 248 -32.94 17.80 -15.39
N ALA A 249 -31.72 17.91 -14.88
CA ALA A 249 -31.42 17.87 -13.45
C ALA A 249 -30.48 18.99 -13.01
N GLY A 250 -30.68 19.52 -11.80
CA GLY A 250 -29.69 20.42 -11.19
C GLY A 250 -28.44 19.67 -10.70
N LEU A 251 -28.59 18.45 -10.17
CA LEU A 251 -27.47 17.64 -9.68
C LEU A 251 -27.10 16.50 -10.64
N GLY A 252 -28.04 15.63 -11.03
CA GLY A 252 -27.66 14.52 -11.89
C GLY A 252 -28.80 13.69 -12.47
N ASN A 253 -28.47 12.97 -13.55
CA ASN A 253 -29.37 12.04 -14.22
C ASN A 253 -28.78 10.63 -14.17
N MET A 254 -29.59 9.64 -13.82
CA MET A 254 -29.30 8.22 -13.89
C MET A 254 -30.33 7.56 -14.80
N ASN A 255 -29.90 6.83 -15.84
CA ASN A 255 -30.79 6.08 -16.71
C ASN A 255 -30.20 4.70 -17.06
N ARG A 256 -30.95 3.61 -16.83
CA ARG A 256 -30.55 2.25 -17.25
C ARG A 256 -31.05 1.85 -18.64
N GLY A 257 -31.61 2.79 -19.39
CA GLY A 257 -32.06 2.60 -20.76
C GLY A 257 -31.50 3.64 -21.73
N GLU A 258 -32.18 3.79 -22.87
CA GLU A 258 -31.87 4.83 -23.85
C GLU A 258 -32.34 6.21 -23.37
N SER A 259 -31.56 7.25 -23.60
CA SER A 259 -31.99 8.65 -23.47
C SER A 259 -31.74 9.43 -24.75
N TYR A 260 -32.69 10.27 -25.15
CA TYR A 260 -32.41 11.23 -26.23
C TYR A 260 -31.54 12.37 -25.73
N LEU A 261 -31.81 12.88 -24.52
CA LEU A 261 -31.15 14.06 -23.99
C LEU A 261 -31.04 13.98 -22.47
N GLN A 262 -29.83 14.14 -21.95
CA GLN A 262 -29.56 14.30 -20.53
C GLN A 262 -28.77 15.59 -20.31
N ILE A 263 -29.31 16.48 -19.46
CA ILE A 263 -28.63 17.71 -19.04
C ILE A 263 -28.58 17.74 -17.51
N ALA A 264 -27.40 17.87 -16.94
CA ALA A 264 -27.19 17.94 -15.50
C ALA A 264 -26.19 19.03 -15.10
N GLY A 265 -26.47 19.76 -14.02
CA GLY A 265 -25.49 20.68 -13.42
C GLY A 265 -24.29 19.95 -12.78
N GLY A 266 -24.50 18.73 -12.27
CA GLY A 266 -23.43 17.85 -11.80
C GLY A 266 -23.03 16.82 -12.86
N GLY A 267 -23.73 15.67 -12.94
CA GLY A 267 -23.32 14.60 -13.85
C GLY A 267 -24.44 13.73 -14.43
N ASN A 268 -24.14 13.10 -15.57
CA ASN A 268 -25.02 12.18 -16.28
C ASN A 268 -24.43 10.77 -16.26
N ILE A 269 -25.23 9.77 -15.94
CA ILE A 269 -24.86 8.36 -15.99
C ILE A 269 -25.98 7.62 -16.71
N GLY A 270 -25.67 6.86 -17.75
CA GLY A 270 -26.64 5.90 -18.27
C GLY A 270 -26.16 5.09 -19.45
N ASP A 271 -26.87 4.02 -19.77
CA ASP A 271 -26.38 3.00 -20.72
C ASP A 271 -26.23 3.55 -22.13
N ALA A 272 -27.28 4.17 -22.68
CA ALA A 272 -27.25 4.73 -24.02
C ALA A 272 -27.80 6.16 -24.08
N SER A 273 -27.12 7.06 -24.81
CA SER A 273 -27.61 8.43 -25.01
C SER A 273 -27.19 9.07 -26.33
N VAL A 274 -28.08 9.88 -26.91
CA VAL A 274 -27.73 10.69 -28.09
C VAL A 274 -26.91 11.93 -27.66
N LEU A 275 -27.36 12.65 -26.63
CA LEU A 275 -26.66 13.84 -26.13
C LEU A 275 -26.62 13.89 -24.61
N GLN A 276 -25.41 13.98 -24.05
CA GLN A 276 -25.16 14.26 -22.64
C GLN A 276 -24.42 15.59 -22.46
N LEU A 277 -25.04 16.51 -21.71
CA LEU A 277 -24.44 17.77 -21.27
C LEU A 277 -24.33 17.77 -19.74
N ALA A 278 -23.12 17.86 -19.20
CA ALA A 278 -22.89 17.84 -17.76
C ALA A 278 -21.99 19.00 -17.30
N GLY A 279 -22.24 19.52 -16.09
CA GLY A 279 -21.32 20.49 -15.50
C GLY A 279 -19.98 19.86 -15.08
N LEU A 280 -20.00 18.62 -14.61
CA LEU A 280 -18.80 17.90 -14.14
C LEU A 280 -18.49 16.68 -15.00
N PHE A 281 -19.37 15.67 -15.03
CA PHE A 281 -19.04 14.41 -15.70
C PHE A 281 -20.20 13.75 -16.46
N SER A 282 -19.87 13.02 -17.52
CA SER A 282 -20.81 12.19 -18.27
C SER A 282 -20.24 10.78 -18.43
N ARG A 283 -21.06 9.77 -18.17
CA ARG A 283 -20.71 8.36 -18.38
C ARG A 283 -21.82 7.64 -19.13
N SER A 284 -21.45 6.89 -20.16
CA SER A 284 -22.34 5.94 -20.81
C SER A 284 -21.63 4.72 -21.36
N ASP A 285 -22.36 3.72 -21.83
CA ASP A 285 -21.77 2.64 -22.62
C ASP A 285 -21.75 3.09 -24.09
N ASP A 286 -22.92 3.50 -24.61
CA ASP A 286 -23.11 4.03 -25.96
C ASP A 286 -23.54 5.51 -25.93
N GLY A 287 -22.64 6.40 -26.31
CA GLY A 287 -22.93 7.82 -26.52
C GLY A 287 -22.91 8.17 -28.01
N PHE A 288 -23.60 9.23 -28.42
CA PHE A 288 -23.27 9.89 -29.69
C PHE A 288 -22.42 11.15 -29.42
N LEU A 289 -22.90 12.07 -28.58
CA LEU A 289 -22.18 13.29 -28.20
C LEU A 289 -22.16 13.47 -26.68
N GLN A 290 -20.95 13.60 -26.11
CA GLN A 290 -20.75 13.89 -24.68
C GLN A 290 -19.97 15.19 -24.49
N ILE A 291 -20.54 16.13 -23.75
CA ILE A 291 -19.88 17.37 -23.37
C ILE A 291 -19.98 17.52 -21.86
N SER A 292 -18.84 17.66 -21.19
CA SER A 292 -18.80 17.88 -19.75
C SER A 292 -17.75 18.92 -19.36
N GLY A 293 -17.89 19.53 -18.20
CA GLY A 293 -16.86 20.44 -17.70
C GLY A 293 -15.56 19.73 -17.34
N PHE A 294 -15.63 18.54 -16.73
CA PHE A 294 -14.46 17.84 -16.22
C PHE A 294 -14.17 16.51 -16.92
N ALA A 295 -15.11 15.57 -17.02
CA ALA A 295 -14.78 14.23 -17.54
C ALA A 295 -15.90 13.53 -18.33
N ASN A 296 -15.53 12.90 -19.45
CA ASN A 296 -16.40 11.99 -20.23
C ASN A 296 -15.83 10.57 -20.25
N GLN A 297 -16.70 9.58 -20.13
CA GLN A 297 -16.38 8.17 -20.28
C GLN A 297 -17.44 7.45 -21.13
N SER A 298 -17.01 6.73 -22.17
CA SER A 298 -17.90 5.88 -22.98
C SER A 298 -17.20 4.65 -23.56
N GLU A 299 -17.89 3.53 -23.77
CA GLU A 299 -17.33 2.47 -24.62
C GLU A 299 -17.29 2.96 -26.07
N HIS A 300 -18.44 3.42 -26.58
CA HIS A 300 -18.56 3.98 -27.91
C HIS A 300 -19.09 5.42 -27.85
N SER A 301 -18.44 6.33 -28.58
CA SER A 301 -18.98 7.68 -28.78
C SER A 301 -18.45 8.28 -30.07
N LEU A 302 -19.24 9.11 -30.77
CA LEU A 302 -18.71 9.84 -31.91
C LEU A 302 -17.76 10.94 -31.46
N LEU A 303 -18.15 11.70 -30.42
CA LEU A 303 -17.43 12.89 -29.97
C LEU A 303 -17.51 13.08 -28.44
N GLN A 304 -16.35 13.30 -27.83
CA GLN A 304 -16.21 13.70 -26.42
C GLN A 304 -15.49 15.05 -26.29
N ILE A 305 -16.02 15.93 -25.43
CA ILE A 305 -15.46 17.26 -25.14
C ILE A 305 -15.44 17.48 -23.62
N SER A 306 -14.26 17.74 -23.03
CA SER A 306 -14.16 18.10 -21.60
C SER A 306 -12.90 18.90 -21.27
N ALA A 307 -12.90 19.71 -20.21
CA ALA A 307 -11.66 20.42 -19.84
C ALA A 307 -10.64 19.50 -19.14
N GLY A 308 -11.07 18.35 -18.61
CA GLY A 308 -10.26 17.44 -17.81
C GLY A 308 -9.92 16.14 -18.54
N TRP A 309 -10.85 15.20 -18.64
CA TRP A 309 -10.56 13.81 -19.06
C TRP A 309 -11.58 13.27 -20.04
N ASN A 310 -11.14 12.78 -21.21
CA ASN A 310 -11.99 12.00 -22.11
C ASN A 310 -11.45 10.57 -22.19
N SER A 311 -12.30 9.57 -21.96
CA SER A 311 -11.93 8.16 -21.98
C SER A 311 -12.92 7.35 -22.82
N GLY A 312 -12.42 6.45 -23.65
CA GLY A 312 -13.29 5.45 -24.25
C GLY A 312 -12.60 4.34 -25.01
N LYS A 313 -13.39 3.45 -25.63
CA LYS A 313 -12.86 2.36 -26.44
C LYS A 313 -12.76 2.79 -27.89
N ASP A 314 -13.90 3.06 -28.54
CA ASP A 314 -13.95 3.56 -29.91
C ASP A 314 -14.57 4.96 -29.90
N VAL A 315 -13.69 5.96 -29.92
CA VAL A 315 -14.09 7.37 -29.91
C VAL A 315 -13.33 8.10 -31.01
N PRO A 316 -13.89 8.24 -32.22
CA PRO A 316 -13.20 8.84 -33.36
C PRO A 316 -12.70 10.27 -33.10
N PHE A 317 -13.40 11.05 -32.27
CA PHE A 317 -13.05 12.44 -31.96
C PHE A 317 -13.06 12.74 -30.46
N GLN A 318 -11.93 13.17 -29.90
CA GLN A 318 -11.83 13.63 -28.51
C GLN A 318 -11.19 15.03 -28.47
N LEU A 319 -12.00 16.08 -28.26
CA LEU A 319 -11.64 17.46 -28.57
C LEU A 319 -12.25 18.52 -27.64
N PRO A 320 -11.46 19.51 -27.19
CA PRO A 320 -10.23 19.28 -26.43
C PRO A 320 -10.53 18.51 -25.14
N GLY A 321 -9.54 17.76 -24.65
CA GLY A 321 -9.46 17.15 -23.31
C GLY A 321 -8.24 17.69 -22.57
N GLY A 322 -8.25 17.76 -21.24
CA GLY A 322 -7.00 17.88 -20.50
C GLY A 322 -6.09 16.68 -20.81
N PHE A 323 -6.66 15.49 -20.68
CA PHE A 323 -6.13 14.20 -21.11
C PHE A 323 -7.18 13.46 -21.95
N ASN A 324 -6.73 12.81 -23.03
CA ASN A 324 -7.58 11.91 -23.82
C ASN A 324 -7.01 10.50 -23.83
N VAL A 325 -7.86 9.50 -23.61
CA VAL A 325 -7.53 8.08 -23.63
C VAL A 325 -8.53 7.35 -24.51
N ALA A 326 -8.04 6.57 -25.47
CA ALA A 326 -8.88 5.73 -26.34
C ALA A 326 -8.21 4.39 -26.69
N GLU A 327 -8.93 3.31 -26.99
CA GLU A 327 -8.29 2.19 -27.71
C GLU A 327 -8.10 2.57 -29.18
N LYS A 328 -9.16 3.12 -29.81
CA LYS A 328 -9.17 3.53 -31.20
C LYS A 328 -9.72 4.94 -31.36
N ASN A 329 -9.02 5.75 -32.15
CA ASN A 329 -9.36 7.13 -32.41
C ASN A 329 -8.90 7.58 -33.81
N ILE A 330 -9.58 8.57 -34.40
CA ILE A 330 -9.11 9.24 -35.62
C ILE A 330 -8.30 10.49 -35.24
N PHE A 331 -8.87 11.34 -34.38
CA PHE A 331 -8.24 12.58 -33.96
C PHE A 331 -8.41 12.87 -32.46
N GLN A 332 -7.29 13.16 -31.80
CA GLN A 332 -7.18 13.49 -30.38
C GLN A 332 -6.46 14.84 -30.19
N LEU A 333 -7.09 15.75 -29.45
CA LEU A 333 -6.49 17.04 -29.06
C LEU A 333 -6.47 17.19 -27.54
N GLY A 334 -5.28 17.05 -26.95
CA GLY A 334 -5.05 17.10 -25.51
C GLY A 334 -4.33 18.39 -25.10
N ILE A 335 -4.76 19.02 -24.00
CA ILE A 335 -4.01 20.15 -23.43
C ILE A 335 -2.70 19.63 -22.81
N PHE A 336 -2.77 18.54 -22.05
CA PHE A 336 -1.60 17.92 -21.43
C PHE A 336 -1.15 16.68 -22.19
N GLY A 337 -2.04 15.73 -22.46
CA GLY A 337 -1.61 14.54 -23.21
C GLY A 337 -2.70 13.67 -23.81
N ASN A 338 -2.27 12.79 -24.71
CA ASN A 338 -3.11 11.78 -25.34
C ASN A 338 -2.48 10.39 -25.21
N SER A 339 -3.32 9.37 -25.05
CA SER A 339 -2.93 7.96 -25.05
C SER A 339 -3.90 7.16 -25.92
N ALA A 340 -3.40 6.36 -26.86
CA ALA A 340 -4.25 5.45 -27.63
C ALA A 340 -3.55 4.21 -28.17
N ASN A 341 -4.23 3.08 -28.37
CA ASN A 341 -3.59 1.96 -29.09
C ASN A 341 -3.44 2.33 -30.56
N GLU A 342 -4.54 2.73 -31.20
CA GLU A 342 -4.55 3.19 -32.60
C GLU A 342 -5.08 4.62 -32.69
N SER A 343 -4.27 5.55 -33.20
CA SER A 343 -4.74 6.90 -33.53
C SER A 343 -4.19 7.38 -34.86
N SER A 344 -5.01 7.98 -35.72
CA SER A 344 -4.46 8.58 -36.95
C SER A 344 -3.63 9.83 -36.63
N ILE A 345 -4.17 10.75 -35.81
CA ILE A 345 -3.55 12.03 -35.48
C ILE A 345 -3.71 12.34 -33.99
N GLN A 346 -2.59 12.58 -33.31
CA GLN A 346 -2.56 13.05 -31.92
C GLN A 346 -1.84 14.39 -31.81
N ILE A 347 -2.45 15.35 -31.10
CA ILE A 347 -1.86 16.65 -30.81
C ILE A 347 -1.98 16.91 -29.30
N ALA A 348 -0.86 17.13 -28.62
CA ALA A 348 -0.81 17.39 -27.19
C ALA A 348 0.08 18.58 -26.82
N GLY A 349 -0.30 19.31 -25.77
CA GLY A 349 0.56 20.36 -25.23
C GLY A 349 1.81 19.84 -24.51
N LEU A 350 1.79 18.63 -23.92
CA LEU A 350 2.98 18.02 -23.31
C LEU A 350 3.39 16.71 -23.98
N ALA A 351 2.52 15.69 -23.99
CA ALA A 351 2.93 14.36 -24.42
C ALA A 351 1.87 13.54 -25.16
N ASN A 352 2.30 12.74 -26.15
CA ASN A 352 1.48 11.72 -26.79
C ASN A 352 2.09 10.32 -26.59
N GLN A 353 1.22 9.33 -26.41
CA GLN A 353 1.57 7.92 -26.36
C GLN A 353 0.65 7.13 -27.29
N SER A 354 1.20 6.23 -28.11
CA SER A 354 0.36 5.27 -28.85
C SER A 354 1.06 3.97 -29.26
N GLU A 355 0.37 2.85 -29.45
CA GLU A 355 1.01 1.71 -30.15
C GLU A 355 1.25 2.08 -31.62
N THR A 356 0.21 2.56 -32.30
CA THR A 356 0.29 3.00 -33.71
C THR A 356 -0.25 4.40 -33.91
N SER A 357 0.51 5.24 -34.63
CA SER A 357 0.03 6.55 -35.05
C SER A 357 0.62 7.08 -36.35
N THR A 358 -0.20 7.71 -37.19
CA THR A 358 0.33 8.29 -38.42
C THR A 358 1.10 9.58 -38.11
N ILE A 359 0.50 10.48 -37.33
CA ILE A 359 1.08 11.79 -36.97
C ILE A 359 0.95 12.03 -35.45
N GLN A 360 2.06 12.33 -34.79
CA GLN A 360 2.08 12.79 -33.40
C GLN A 360 2.80 14.14 -33.27
N LEU A 361 2.12 15.11 -32.66
CA LEU A 361 2.64 16.44 -32.36
C LEU A 361 2.54 16.70 -30.86
N ALA A 362 3.67 16.88 -30.18
CA ALA A 362 3.70 17.16 -28.75
C ALA A 362 4.52 18.40 -28.43
N GLY A 363 4.14 19.13 -27.38
CA GLY A 363 4.99 20.20 -26.88
C GLY A 363 6.30 19.67 -26.29
N LEU A 364 6.35 18.48 -25.69
CA LEU A 364 7.57 17.92 -25.10
C LEU A 364 7.95 16.54 -25.65
N ILE A 365 7.06 15.54 -25.57
CA ILE A 365 7.44 14.14 -25.79
C ILE A 365 6.42 13.38 -26.65
N ASN A 366 6.89 12.62 -27.64
CA ASN A 366 6.08 11.58 -28.28
C ASN A 366 6.68 10.20 -28.01
N TYR A 367 5.81 9.22 -27.77
CA TYR A 367 6.16 7.80 -27.69
C TYR A 367 5.20 7.00 -28.58
N ASN A 368 5.73 6.13 -29.45
CA ASN A 368 4.93 5.10 -30.08
C ASN A 368 5.70 3.81 -30.39
N ASP A 369 5.02 2.74 -30.80
CA ASP A 369 5.72 1.57 -31.33
C ASP A 369 5.92 1.76 -32.84
N ALA A 370 4.87 2.11 -33.58
CA ALA A 370 4.95 2.40 -35.01
C ALA A 370 4.29 3.71 -35.39
N GLY A 371 5.02 4.59 -36.08
CA GLY A 371 4.42 5.74 -36.71
C GLY A 371 5.11 6.27 -37.95
N THR A 372 4.53 7.32 -38.54
CA THR A 372 5.11 7.93 -39.75
C THR A 372 5.85 9.21 -39.40
N ILE A 373 5.20 10.14 -38.70
CA ILE A 373 5.76 11.46 -38.37
C ILE A 373 5.62 11.74 -36.88
N GLN A 374 6.74 12.04 -36.21
CA GLN A 374 6.78 12.51 -34.84
C GLN A 374 7.49 13.87 -34.73
N ILE A 375 6.83 14.83 -34.10
CA ILE A 375 7.40 16.15 -33.85
C ILE A 375 7.18 16.51 -32.37
N ALA A 376 8.28 16.76 -31.67
CA ALA A 376 8.26 17.20 -30.28
C ALA A 376 9.39 18.19 -30.01
N SER A 377 9.27 19.03 -28.98
CA SER A 377 10.39 19.92 -28.65
C SER A 377 11.55 19.18 -27.96
N LEU A 378 11.28 18.18 -27.11
CA LEU A 378 12.30 17.52 -26.30
C LEU A 378 12.66 16.14 -26.83
N SER A 379 11.70 15.22 -26.94
CA SER A 379 12.01 13.81 -27.25
C SER A 379 10.98 13.11 -28.11
N ASN A 380 11.45 12.29 -29.05
CA ASN A 380 10.65 11.29 -29.76
C ASN A 380 11.23 9.89 -29.50
N LEU A 381 10.37 8.93 -29.18
CA LEU A 381 10.70 7.52 -28.93
C LEU A 381 9.81 6.64 -29.81
N THR A 382 10.42 5.69 -30.53
CA THR A 382 9.69 4.83 -31.47
C THR A 382 10.36 3.47 -31.70
N ASP A 383 9.62 2.41 -32.03
CA ASP A 383 10.24 1.25 -32.69
C ASP A 383 10.42 1.53 -34.18
N SER A 384 9.47 2.23 -34.82
CA SER A 384 9.59 2.62 -36.23
C SER A 384 9.01 4.00 -36.56
N ALA A 385 9.81 4.85 -37.19
CA ALA A 385 9.33 6.13 -37.73
C ALA A 385 9.99 6.52 -39.06
N ALA A 386 9.20 7.07 -39.98
CA ALA A 386 9.75 7.63 -41.21
C ALA A 386 10.45 8.98 -40.97
N LEU A 387 9.91 9.82 -40.07
CA LEU A 387 10.46 11.13 -39.74
C LEU A 387 10.33 11.43 -38.23
N GLN A 388 11.44 11.83 -37.61
CA GLN A 388 11.47 12.34 -36.24
C GLN A 388 12.15 13.70 -36.17
N LEU A 389 11.49 14.66 -35.50
CA LEU A 389 11.99 16.00 -35.24
C LEU A 389 11.87 16.32 -33.73
N SER A 390 12.99 16.39 -33.02
CA SER A 390 13.07 16.82 -31.60
C SER A 390 14.52 17.04 -31.17
N LEU A 391 14.79 17.54 -29.95
CA LEU A 391 16.16 17.59 -29.44
C LEU A 391 16.78 16.18 -29.28
N LEU A 392 15.99 15.20 -28.87
CA LEU A 392 16.41 13.82 -28.58
C LEU A 392 15.52 12.81 -29.34
N ASN A 393 16.03 12.26 -30.44
CA ASN A 393 15.32 11.23 -31.20
C ASN A 393 15.93 9.85 -30.90
N ASN A 394 15.09 8.91 -30.47
CA ASN A 394 15.46 7.52 -30.26
C ASN A 394 14.50 6.61 -31.04
N GLY A 395 15.02 5.58 -31.70
CA GLY A 395 14.17 4.48 -32.12
C GLY A 395 14.85 3.31 -32.80
N ASP A 396 14.16 2.19 -32.93
CA ASP A 396 14.78 0.99 -33.48
C ASP A 396 15.01 1.11 -35.00
N GLU A 397 13.99 1.45 -35.78
CA GLU A 397 14.09 1.69 -37.23
C GLU A 397 13.62 3.10 -37.59
N THR A 398 14.53 3.95 -38.03
CA THR A 398 14.21 5.34 -38.35
C THR A 398 14.64 5.75 -39.75
N GLY A 399 13.80 6.56 -40.39
CA GLY A 399 14.07 7.15 -41.71
C GLY A 399 14.97 8.38 -41.59
N THR A 400 14.35 9.55 -41.47
CA THR A 400 15.02 10.84 -41.27
C THR A 400 14.89 11.30 -39.82
N GLN A 401 16.02 11.62 -39.18
CA GLN A 401 16.05 12.18 -37.84
C GLN A 401 16.76 13.53 -37.84
N LEU A 402 16.12 14.54 -37.24
CA LEU A 402 16.67 15.88 -37.05
C LEU A 402 16.59 16.24 -35.57
N GLY A 403 17.73 16.48 -34.93
CA GLY A 403 17.80 16.76 -33.50
C GLY A 403 19.19 17.14 -32.99
N LEU A 404 19.34 17.36 -31.69
CA LEU A 404 20.69 17.48 -31.10
C LEU A 404 21.33 16.11 -30.94
N MET A 405 20.55 15.11 -30.54
CA MET A 405 20.97 13.73 -30.41
C MET A 405 20.00 12.81 -31.14
N ASN A 406 20.55 11.98 -32.01
CA ASN A 406 19.80 10.97 -32.75
C ASN A 406 20.41 9.60 -32.46
N ASN A 407 19.60 8.64 -32.04
CA ASN A 407 20.03 7.29 -31.74
C ASN A 407 19.08 6.30 -32.41
N ALA A 408 19.62 5.33 -33.16
CA ALA A 408 18.78 4.29 -33.75
C ALA A 408 19.48 2.95 -33.98
N ASN A 409 18.78 1.82 -33.89
CA ASN A 409 19.40 0.54 -34.29
C ASN A 409 19.63 0.52 -35.81
N LEU A 410 18.65 0.95 -36.59
CA LEU A 410 18.71 1.12 -38.04
C LEU A 410 18.31 2.54 -38.45
N ALA A 411 19.28 3.31 -38.95
CA ALA A 411 19.03 4.62 -39.56
C ALA A 411 19.12 4.51 -41.09
N LYS A 412 18.06 4.85 -41.85
CA LYS A 412 17.99 4.54 -43.31
C LYS A 412 18.38 5.67 -44.26
N TYR A 413 18.10 6.92 -43.90
CA TYR A 413 18.20 8.04 -44.83
C TYR A 413 19.16 9.13 -44.35
N ILE A 414 18.68 10.05 -43.50
CA ILE A 414 19.43 11.24 -43.09
C ILE A 414 19.34 11.37 -41.58
N GLN A 415 20.49 11.46 -40.91
CA GLN A 415 20.59 11.88 -39.52
C GLN A 415 21.34 13.21 -39.46
N LEU A 416 20.72 14.23 -38.87
CA LEU A 416 21.36 15.52 -38.64
C LEU A 416 21.27 15.88 -37.16
N GLY A 417 22.42 16.05 -36.52
CA GLY A 417 22.48 16.44 -35.12
C GLY A 417 23.89 16.58 -34.58
N ALA A 418 24.05 17.08 -33.36
CA ALA A 418 25.37 17.17 -32.74
C ALA A 418 25.97 15.77 -32.50
N PHE A 419 25.12 14.81 -32.11
CA PHE A 419 25.50 13.42 -31.89
C PHE A 419 24.55 12.49 -32.62
N ASN A 420 25.09 11.65 -33.51
CA ASN A 420 24.33 10.61 -34.20
C ASN A 420 24.92 9.24 -33.86
N ARG A 421 24.12 8.32 -33.36
CA ARG A 421 24.53 6.95 -33.03
C ARG A 421 23.63 5.93 -33.73
N SER A 422 24.22 4.87 -34.28
CA SER A 422 23.44 3.73 -34.75
C SER A 422 24.17 2.39 -34.74
N GLU A 423 23.43 1.29 -34.74
CA GLU A 423 24.02 -0.04 -34.99
C GLU A 423 24.25 -0.26 -36.49
N LEU A 424 23.27 0.09 -37.32
CA LEU A 424 23.35 0.08 -38.77
C LEU A 424 22.93 1.45 -39.33
N GLN A 425 23.90 2.16 -39.87
CA GLN A 425 23.67 3.42 -40.57
C GLN A 425 23.64 3.17 -42.07
N THR A 426 22.53 3.47 -42.73
CA THR A 426 22.42 3.55 -44.19
C THR A 426 22.14 5.00 -44.58
N GLY A 427 22.85 5.53 -45.59
CA GLY A 427 22.67 6.92 -46.03
C GLY A 427 23.64 7.91 -45.39
N LEU A 428 23.17 9.12 -45.07
CA LEU A 428 24.00 10.26 -44.65
C LEU A 428 23.80 10.58 -43.17
N SER A 429 24.91 10.69 -42.43
CA SER A 429 24.91 11.22 -41.06
C SER A 429 25.81 12.44 -40.96
N MET A 430 25.28 13.54 -40.45
CA MET A 430 25.99 14.82 -40.30
C MET A 430 25.92 15.31 -38.86
N GLY A 431 27.08 15.55 -38.25
CA GLY A 431 27.14 15.96 -36.86
C GLY A 431 28.52 16.29 -36.32
N LEU A 432 28.63 16.66 -35.04
CA LEU A 432 29.94 16.78 -34.41
C LEU A 432 30.54 15.39 -34.19
N VAL A 433 29.70 14.43 -33.78
CA VAL A 433 30.07 13.03 -33.58
C VAL A 433 29.07 12.13 -34.29
N ASN A 434 29.57 11.23 -35.13
CA ASN A 434 28.79 10.16 -35.75
C ASN A 434 29.40 8.82 -35.33
N ASP A 435 28.62 7.90 -34.76
CA ASP A 435 29.05 6.56 -34.35
C ASP A 435 28.13 5.49 -34.95
N ALA A 436 28.70 4.59 -35.74
CA ALA A 436 28.00 3.45 -36.30
C ALA A 436 28.76 2.13 -36.02
N GLU A 437 28.07 1.07 -35.63
CA GLU A 437 28.67 -0.28 -35.64
C GLU A 437 28.94 -0.71 -37.08
N ASN A 438 27.92 -0.57 -37.93
CA ASN A 438 27.97 -0.82 -39.35
C ASN A 438 27.55 0.43 -40.13
N LEU A 439 28.48 1.04 -40.84
CA LEU A 439 28.21 2.12 -41.78
C LEU A 439 27.97 1.56 -43.18
N ASN A 440 26.91 1.98 -43.87
CA ASN A 440 26.63 1.75 -45.28
C ASN A 440 26.20 3.08 -45.91
N GLY A 441 27.16 3.99 -46.05
CA GLY A 441 26.90 5.37 -46.45
C GLY A 441 28.04 6.30 -46.09
N ILE A 442 27.69 7.54 -45.73
CA ILE A 442 28.63 8.63 -45.51
C ILE A 442 28.39 9.26 -44.14
N GLN A 443 29.49 9.57 -43.44
CA GLN A 443 29.49 10.38 -42.23
C GLN A 443 30.31 11.65 -42.46
N ILE A 444 29.78 12.80 -42.06
CA ILE A 444 30.47 14.09 -42.08
C ILE A 444 30.43 14.66 -40.67
N GLY A 445 31.59 14.93 -40.08
CA GLY A 445 31.64 15.40 -38.71
C GLY A 445 33.03 15.47 -38.11
N LEU A 446 33.17 16.12 -36.95
CA LEU A 446 34.47 16.26 -36.30
C LEU A 446 35.06 14.88 -35.95
N PHE A 447 34.23 13.98 -35.40
CA PHE A 447 34.58 12.60 -35.10
C PHE A 447 33.62 11.63 -35.79
N ASN A 448 34.14 10.73 -36.61
CA ASN A 448 33.35 9.74 -37.33
C ASN A 448 33.85 8.34 -37.01
N VAL A 449 33.01 7.53 -36.37
CA VAL A 449 33.27 6.16 -35.96
C VAL A 449 32.40 5.22 -36.80
N ALA A 450 33.04 4.23 -37.42
CA ALA A 450 32.39 3.18 -38.19
C ALA A 450 33.19 1.88 -38.05
N ARG A 451 32.74 0.93 -37.23
CA ARG A 451 33.56 -0.25 -36.89
C ARG A 451 33.74 -1.24 -38.04
N ASN A 452 32.89 -1.22 -39.06
CA ASN A 452 33.06 -2.00 -40.29
C ASN A 452 33.87 -1.28 -41.39
N SER A 453 34.22 0.01 -41.19
CA SER A 453 34.98 0.79 -42.17
C SER A 453 36.45 0.40 -42.18
N PRO A 454 37.17 0.46 -43.33
CA PRO A 454 38.62 0.23 -43.38
C PRO A 454 39.42 1.05 -42.37
N ILE A 455 38.96 2.28 -42.10
CA ILE A 455 39.51 3.18 -41.09
C ILE A 455 38.39 3.47 -40.08
N PRO A 456 38.39 2.79 -38.92
CA PRO A 456 37.22 2.79 -38.05
C PRO A 456 36.98 4.10 -37.28
N PHE A 457 37.97 4.99 -37.26
CA PHE A 457 37.86 6.35 -36.74
C PHE A 457 38.53 7.34 -37.70
N THR A 458 37.83 8.42 -38.06
CA THR A 458 38.35 9.48 -38.93
C THR A 458 37.86 10.85 -38.49
N LEU A 459 38.63 11.89 -38.83
CA LEU A 459 38.22 13.28 -38.69
C LEU A 459 37.56 13.77 -39.98
N LEU A 460 36.55 14.63 -39.86
CA LEU A 460 35.83 15.32 -40.94
C LEU A 460 34.96 14.43 -41.84
N PHE A 461 35.43 13.24 -42.21
CA PHE A 461 34.77 12.39 -43.20
C PHE A 461 35.05 10.90 -43.01
N ASN A 462 34.00 10.08 -43.07
CA ASN A 462 34.10 8.62 -43.19
C ASN A 462 33.10 8.09 -44.23
N MET A 463 33.43 6.97 -44.87
CA MET A 463 32.52 6.29 -45.79
C MET A 463 32.76 4.78 -45.79
N HIS A 464 31.70 4.03 -45.99
CA HIS A 464 31.75 2.58 -46.26
C HIS A 464 30.57 2.19 -47.14
N THR A 465 30.74 1.16 -47.96
CA THR A 465 29.68 0.61 -48.80
C THR A 465 29.53 -0.87 -48.54
N GLY A 466 28.31 -1.31 -48.23
CA GLY A 466 28.01 -2.71 -47.91
C GLY A 466 27.53 -2.88 -46.46
N ILE A 467 26.75 -3.94 -46.23
CA ILE A 467 26.04 -4.20 -44.97
C ILE A 467 26.88 -5.12 -44.04
N GLY A 468 28.11 -5.44 -44.43
CA GLY A 468 29.00 -6.32 -43.70
C GLY A 468 30.44 -5.82 -43.67
N GLY A 469 31.21 -6.34 -42.72
CA GLY A 469 32.63 -6.06 -42.54
C GLY A 469 33.09 -6.67 -41.22
N GLU A 470 34.38 -6.97 -41.11
CA GLU A 470 34.96 -7.34 -39.82
C GLU A 470 34.91 -6.14 -38.87
N ARG A 471 34.48 -6.38 -37.64
CA ARG A 471 34.44 -5.35 -36.59
C ARG A 471 35.87 -4.96 -36.20
N ARG A 472 36.29 -3.77 -36.59
CA ARG A 472 37.59 -3.19 -36.26
C ARG A 472 37.55 -2.41 -34.96
N THR A 473 38.48 -2.74 -34.07
CA THR A 473 38.67 -2.07 -32.78
C THR A 473 40.00 -1.32 -32.70
N GLY A 474 40.67 -1.12 -33.83
CA GLY A 474 41.91 -0.37 -33.97
C GLY A 474 42.32 -0.26 -35.44
N TYR A 475 43.38 0.49 -35.72
CA TYR A 475 43.90 0.64 -37.09
C TYR A 475 44.70 -0.58 -37.57
N PHE A 476 45.34 -1.29 -36.65
CA PHE A 476 46.18 -2.46 -36.93
C PHE A 476 45.83 -3.63 -35.99
N ASP A 477 45.97 -4.85 -36.49
CA ASP A 477 45.88 -6.06 -35.69
C ASP A 477 47.27 -6.60 -35.38
N ALA A 478 47.53 -6.87 -34.10
CA ALA A 478 48.76 -7.50 -33.65
C ALA A 478 48.49 -8.32 -32.38
N PRO A 479 49.18 -9.46 -32.17
CA PRO A 479 49.03 -10.21 -30.92
C PRO A 479 49.55 -9.42 -29.70
N TRP A 480 50.53 -8.54 -29.91
CA TRP A 480 51.10 -7.69 -28.87
C TRP A 480 51.74 -6.41 -29.44
N THR A 481 51.96 -5.41 -28.57
CA THR A 481 52.68 -4.16 -28.88
C THR A 481 53.49 -3.64 -27.69
N PRO A 482 54.66 -3.00 -27.89
CA PRO A 482 55.37 -2.31 -26.81
C PRO A 482 54.77 -0.94 -26.46
N PHE A 483 53.98 -0.36 -27.37
CA PHE A 483 53.38 0.97 -27.21
C PHE A 483 51.96 1.01 -27.78
N GLN A 484 51.01 1.49 -26.99
CA GLN A 484 49.62 1.68 -27.41
C GLN A 484 49.16 3.10 -27.11
N PHE A 485 48.58 3.74 -28.12
CA PHE A 485 47.90 5.03 -27.96
C PHE A 485 46.43 4.87 -28.34
N ALA A 486 45.55 5.39 -27.50
CA ALA A 486 44.12 5.45 -27.74
C ALA A 486 43.61 6.87 -27.46
N LEU A 487 42.98 7.47 -28.47
CA LEU A 487 42.19 8.68 -28.23
C LEU A 487 40.82 8.28 -27.64
N TYR A 488 40.14 7.35 -28.33
CA TYR A 488 38.82 6.80 -28.04
C TYR A 488 38.72 5.42 -28.74
N MET A 489 37.93 4.45 -28.28
CA MET A 489 37.73 3.18 -29.01
C MET A 489 36.66 3.36 -30.12
N PRO A 490 36.94 3.10 -31.42
CA PRO A 490 38.04 2.32 -31.99
C PRO A 490 39.22 3.11 -32.57
N GLY A 491 39.32 4.42 -32.32
CA GLY A 491 40.47 5.27 -32.65
C GLY A 491 41.73 5.00 -31.79
N GLN A 492 42.18 3.76 -31.77
CA GLN A 492 43.42 3.30 -31.14
C GLN A 492 44.34 2.61 -32.16
N ILE A 493 45.66 2.62 -31.92
CA ILE A 493 46.65 2.09 -32.88
C ILE A 493 46.42 0.60 -33.15
N PHE A 494 46.45 -0.22 -32.10
CA PHE A 494 46.23 -1.66 -32.19
C PHE A 494 44.84 -2.06 -31.68
N SER A 495 44.25 -3.13 -32.22
CA SER A 495 42.95 -3.64 -31.80
C SER A 495 42.92 -4.13 -30.35
N GLU A 496 41.71 -4.29 -29.80
CA GLU A 496 41.51 -4.70 -28.40
C GLU A 496 42.09 -6.07 -28.05
N SER A 497 42.37 -6.89 -29.06
CA SER A 497 42.98 -8.21 -28.91
C SER A 497 44.50 -8.16 -28.65
N ALA A 498 45.15 -7.02 -28.93
CA ALA A 498 46.58 -6.84 -28.69
C ALA A 498 46.89 -6.76 -27.20
N ALA A 499 47.93 -7.48 -26.75
CA ALA A 499 48.50 -7.31 -25.41
C ALA A 499 49.54 -6.17 -25.42
N VAL A 500 49.57 -5.34 -24.37
CA VAL A 500 50.58 -4.28 -24.26
C VAL A 500 51.71 -4.74 -23.34
N HIS A 501 52.94 -4.71 -23.84
CA HIS A 501 54.18 -4.99 -23.09
C HIS A 501 55.06 -3.75 -23.06
N GLY A 502 54.68 -2.73 -22.28
CA GLY A 502 55.36 -1.45 -22.24
C GLY A 502 54.45 -0.33 -21.76
N ILE A 503 54.16 0.65 -22.62
CA ILE A 503 53.41 1.86 -22.25
C ILE A 503 52.10 1.92 -23.03
N ARG A 504 51.00 2.17 -22.30
CA ARG A 504 49.69 2.50 -22.86
C ARG A 504 49.27 3.90 -22.42
N LEU A 505 48.85 4.72 -23.37
CA LEU A 505 48.33 6.07 -23.15
C LEU A 505 46.91 6.21 -23.69
N ASN A 506 45.93 6.41 -22.81
CA ASN A 506 44.53 6.62 -23.14
C ASN A 506 44.13 8.07 -22.83
N ILE A 507 43.84 8.88 -23.84
CA ILE A 507 43.42 10.28 -23.61
C ILE A 507 42.02 10.32 -22.99
N PHE A 508 41.03 9.70 -23.63
CA PHE A 508 39.69 9.51 -23.04
C PHE A 508 39.54 8.08 -22.51
N TYR A 509 39.53 7.09 -23.39
CA TYR A 509 39.61 5.68 -23.04
C TYR A 509 40.11 4.81 -24.21
N GLY A 510 40.56 3.60 -23.90
CA GLY A 510 40.82 2.54 -24.88
C GLY A 510 40.54 1.17 -24.27
N THR A 511 40.78 0.09 -25.00
CA THR A 511 40.76 -1.27 -24.43
C THR A 511 41.99 -2.09 -24.88
N SER A 512 42.35 -3.11 -24.09
CA SER A 512 43.47 -4.01 -24.36
C SER A 512 43.23 -5.38 -23.73
N ARG A 513 43.74 -6.44 -24.36
CA ARG A 513 43.66 -7.82 -23.87
C ARG A 513 44.38 -7.99 -22.53
N SER A 514 45.51 -7.33 -22.36
CA SER A 514 46.26 -7.26 -21.10
C SER A 514 47.27 -6.13 -21.14
N VAL A 515 47.74 -5.70 -19.97
CA VAL A 515 48.83 -4.71 -19.87
C VAL A 515 49.89 -5.21 -18.91
N ASN A 516 51.10 -5.40 -19.42
CA ASN A 516 52.30 -5.66 -18.63
C ASN A 516 53.21 -4.42 -18.74
N GLY A 517 53.14 -3.53 -17.76
CA GLY A 517 53.87 -2.25 -17.79
C GLY A 517 53.09 -1.07 -17.22
N LEU A 518 53.09 0.06 -17.92
CA LEU A 518 52.50 1.32 -17.49
C LEU A 518 51.21 1.62 -18.27
N ASP A 519 50.08 1.73 -17.59
CA ASP A 519 48.77 2.05 -18.15
C ASP A 519 48.31 3.43 -17.65
N LEU A 520 48.42 4.43 -18.51
CA LEU A 520 48.11 5.84 -18.22
C LEU A 520 46.84 6.24 -18.95
N GLY A 521 45.91 6.90 -18.28
CA GLY A 521 44.82 7.53 -18.99
C GLY A 521 43.73 8.12 -18.12
N PHE A 522 42.75 8.78 -18.75
CA PHE A 522 41.58 9.23 -18.01
C PHE A 522 40.73 8.04 -17.55
N LEU A 523 40.33 7.16 -18.49
CA LEU A 523 39.70 5.87 -18.19
C LEU A 523 40.50 4.72 -18.80
N ASN A 524 40.81 3.73 -17.98
CA ASN A 524 41.59 2.56 -18.39
C ASN A 524 40.71 1.30 -18.30
N PHE A 525 40.33 0.75 -19.46
CA PHE A 525 39.69 -0.57 -19.56
C PHE A 525 40.73 -1.58 -20.04
N SER A 526 41.01 -2.58 -19.23
CA SER A 526 42.08 -3.55 -19.48
C SER A 526 41.61 -4.95 -19.08
N GLY A 527 42.10 -5.99 -19.76
CA GLY A 527 42.10 -7.34 -19.20
C GLY A 527 43.05 -7.45 -17.99
N PRO A 528 43.74 -8.57 -17.77
CA PRO A 528 44.72 -8.67 -16.68
C PRO A 528 45.82 -7.60 -16.77
N VAL A 529 46.18 -7.02 -15.64
CA VAL A 529 47.21 -5.97 -15.55
C VAL A 529 48.31 -6.40 -14.57
N ASN A 530 49.57 -6.33 -15.02
CA ASN A 530 50.75 -6.49 -14.20
C ASN A 530 51.64 -5.24 -14.34
N GLY A 531 51.58 -4.33 -13.36
CA GLY A 531 52.36 -3.09 -13.39
C GLY A 531 51.71 -1.91 -12.68
N ILE A 532 51.82 -0.71 -13.27
CA ILE A 532 51.35 0.56 -12.68
C ILE A 532 50.21 1.11 -13.53
N GLN A 533 49.09 1.43 -12.88
CA GLN A 533 47.92 2.02 -13.53
C GLN A 533 47.57 3.36 -12.89
N LEU A 534 47.58 4.44 -13.70
CA LEU A 534 47.30 5.81 -13.27
C LEU A 534 46.17 6.41 -14.10
N GLY A 535 45.17 6.98 -13.44
CA GLY A 535 44.01 7.53 -14.15
C GLY A 535 42.84 7.93 -13.27
N ALA A 536 41.77 8.48 -13.85
CA ALA A 536 40.57 8.82 -13.09
C ALA A 536 39.77 7.56 -12.74
N GLY A 537 39.63 6.63 -13.69
CA GLY A 537 38.88 5.39 -13.48
C GLY A 537 39.57 4.17 -14.09
N HIS A 538 39.53 3.06 -13.35
CA HIS A 538 40.13 1.79 -13.75
C HIS A 538 39.10 0.67 -13.78
N VAL A 539 39.07 -0.09 -14.88
CA VAL A 539 38.29 -1.32 -15.01
C VAL A 539 39.21 -2.43 -15.48
N VAL A 540 39.44 -3.40 -14.60
CA VAL A 540 40.31 -4.55 -14.84
C VAL A 540 39.46 -5.81 -14.91
N ASN A 541 39.33 -6.38 -16.10
CA ASN A 541 38.65 -7.65 -16.30
C ASN A 541 39.65 -8.82 -16.19
N GLY A 542 39.90 -9.26 -14.96
CA GLY A 542 40.89 -10.27 -14.61
C GLY A 542 41.67 -9.90 -13.35
N ASP A 543 42.84 -10.53 -13.18
CA ASP A 543 43.72 -10.25 -12.04
C ASP A 543 44.51 -8.96 -12.24
N PHE A 544 44.63 -8.17 -11.18
CA PHE A 544 45.51 -7.01 -11.07
C PHE A 544 46.70 -7.34 -10.17
N ALA A 545 47.92 -7.06 -10.61
CA ALA A 545 49.14 -7.17 -9.81
C ALA A 545 49.99 -5.89 -9.95
N GLY A 546 50.20 -5.14 -8.86
CA GLY A 546 51.08 -3.96 -8.85
C GLY A 546 50.51 -2.75 -8.10
N MET A 547 50.54 -1.57 -8.72
CA MET A 547 50.08 -0.31 -8.12
C MET A 547 48.98 0.36 -8.94
N GLN A 548 47.83 0.59 -8.33
CA GLN A 548 46.65 1.22 -8.95
C GLN A 548 46.31 2.51 -8.21
N LEU A 549 46.40 3.65 -8.91
CA LEU A 549 46.07 4.98 -8.35
C LEU A 549 45.04 5.67 -9.23
N GLY A 550 43.89 6.02 -8.68
CA GLY A 550 42.86 6.77 -9.39
C GLY A 550 41.75 7.29 -8.51
N LEU A 551 40.62 7.73 -9.06
CA LEU A 551 39.44 8.09 -8.25
C LEU A 551 38.61 6.84 -7.93
N THR A 552 38.47 5.95 -8.91
CA THR A 552 37.67 4.72 -8.81
C THR A 552 38.38 3.53 -9.44
N SER A 553 38.18 2.33 -8.87
CA SER A 553 38.62 1.06 -9.49
C SER A 553 37.59 -0.05 -9.36
N VAL A 554 37.48 -0.86 -10.42
CA VAL A 554 36.62 -2.05 -10.50
C VAL A 554 37.47 -3.23 -11.00
N ASN A 555 37.58 -4.28 -10.20
CA ASN A 555 38.38 -5.46 -10.50
C ASN A 555 37.51 -6.72 -10.43
N THR A 556 37.42 -7.48 -11.52
CA THR A 556 36.62 -8.71 -11.57
C THR A 556 37.38 -9.93 -11.04
N GLY A 557 38.72 -9.91 -11.06
CA GLY A 557 39.59 -10.94 -10.50
C GLY A 557 40.17 -10.54 -9.14
N ASN A 558 41.35 -11.10 -8.82
CA ASN A 558 42.07 -10.80 -7.59
C ASN A 558 42.89 -9.51 -7.73
N LEU A 559 42.98 -8.76 -6.63
CA LEU A 559 43.85 -7.59 -6.52
C LEU A 559 45.05 -7.94 -5.66
N ARG A 560 46.27 -7.83 -6.22
CA ARG A 560 47.53 -8.05 -5.52
C ARG A 560 48.39 -6.79 -5.57
N GLY A 561 48.71 -6.20 -4.42
CA GLY A 561 49.58 -5.03 -4.33
C GLY A 561 48.91 -3.82 -3.64
N ILE A 562 49.10 -2.62 -4.20
CA ILE A 562 48.65 -1.36 -3.62
C ILE A 562 47.55 -0.76 -4.48
N SER A 563 46.40 -0.44 -3.88
CA SER A 563 45.30 0.26 -4.55
C SER A 563 44.83 1.43 -3.71
N VAL A 564 44.95 2.65 -4.23
CA VAL A 564 44.51 3.87 -3.55
C VAL A 564 43.57 4.63 -4.47
N ASN A 565 42.28 4.59 -4.14
CA ASN A 565 41.23 5.23 -4.93
C ASN A 565 40.27 6.02 -4.03
N PRO A 566 40.35 7.35 -3.95
CA PRO A 566 39.62 8.13 -2.95
C PRO A 566 38.10 7.96 -2.93
N LEU A 567 37.46 7.54 -4.03
CA LEU A 567 36.00 7.38 -4.08
C LEU A 567 35.57 5.93 -3.83
N VAL A 568 35.84 5.04 -4.79
CA VAL A 568 35.30 3.67 -4.77
C VAL A 568 36.35 2.66 -5.22
N THR A 569 36.47 1.56 -4.50
CA THR A 569 37.18 0.36 -4.97
C THR A 569 36.27 -0.85 -4.81
N TYR A 570 35.96 -1.51 -5.92
CA TYR A 570 35.20 -2.75 -5.96
C TYR A 570 36.08 -3.91 -6.46
N THR A 571 36.12 -4.99 -5.71
CA THR A 571 36.88 -6.20 -6.07
C THR A 571 36.01 -7.44 -5.87
N GLN A 572 35.76 -8.18 -6.95
CA GLN A 572 34.99 -9.42 -6.88
C GLN A 572 35.82 -10.60 -6.34
N GLY A 573 37.12 -10.65 -6.64
CA GLY A 573 38.03 -11.66 -6.12
C GLY A 573 38.57 -11.35 -4.72
N ASN A 574 39.73 -11.93 -4.41
CA ASN A 574 40.45 -11.70 -3.16
C ASN A 574 41.38 -10.47 -3.27
N VAL A 575 41.64 -9.82 -2.13
CA VAL A 575 42.62 -8.73 -2.01
C VAL A 575 43.82 -9.22 -1.22
N SER A 576 45.03 -9.07 -1.78
CA SER A 576 46.29 -9.32 -1.08
C SER A 576 47.18 -8.08 -1.15
N GLY A 577 47.38 -7.39 -0.03
CA GLY A 577 48.15 -6.14 0.03
C GLY A 577 47.43 -4.99 0.75
N PHE A 578 47.55 -3.77 0.23
CA PHE A 578 47.00 -2.56 0.81
C PHE A 578 45.95 -1.93 -0.10
N SER A 579 44.76 -1.66 0.43
CA SER A 579 43.69 -0.97 -0.31
C SER A 579 43.03 0.14 0.53
N LEU A 580 42.88 1.33 -0.04
CA LEU A 580 42.24 2.49 0.60
C LEU A 580 41.25 3.19 -0.33
N SER A 581 40.03 3.41 0.16
CA SER A 581 38.99 4.21 -0.52
C SER A 581 37.95 4.77 0.45
N LEU A 582 37.07 5.67 -0.02
CA LEU A 582 35.89 6.08 0.76
C LEU A 582 34.90 4.92 0.89
N VAL A 583 34.61 4.24 -0.22
CA VAL A 583 33.76 3.04 -0.26
C VAL A 583 34.56 1.86 -0.82
N GLN A 584 34.82 0.90 0.05
CA GLN A 584 35.62 -0.28 -0.25
C GLN A 584 34.74 -1.53 -0.16
N TRP A 585 34.61 -2.25 -1.27
CA TRP A 585 33.78 -3.44 -1.36
C TRP A 585 34.55 -4.62 -1.96
N THR A 586 34.82 -5.62 -1.15
CA THR A 586 35.50 -6.85 -1.57
C THR A 586 34.60 -8.06 -1.32
N MET A 587 34.30 -8.84 -2.35
CA MET A 587 33.49 -10.06 -2.20
C MET A 587 34.30 -11.26 -1.67
N GLY A 588 35.61 -11.30 -1.94
CA GLY A 588 36.51 -12.34 -1.45
C GLY A 588 37.14 -12.04 -0.09
N SER A 589 38.14 -12.87 0.26
CA SER A 589 38.93 -12.71 1.47
C SER A 589 40.03 -11.66 1.29
N VAL A 590 40.38 -10.98 2.38
CA VAL A 590 41.42 -9.96 2.44
C VAL A 590 42.61 -10.49 3.24
N GLN A 591 43.74 -10.65 2.54
CA GLN A 591 45.04 -10.97 3.12
C GLN A 591 45.94 -9.72 3.08
N GLY A 592 45.74 -8.82 4.04
CA GLY A 592 46.44 -7.55 4.13
C GLY A 592 45.59 -6.49 4.81
N MET A 593 45.85 -5.21 4.51
CA MET A 593 45.13 -4.08 5.10
C MET A 593 44.16 -3.49 4.08
N GLN A 594 42.88 -3.48 4.42
CA GLN A 594 41.84 -2.83 3.64
C GLN A 594 41.14 -1.79 4.51
N MET A 595 41.08 -0.54 4.03
CA MET A 595 40.47 0.57 4.75
C MET A 595 39.41 1.26 3.88
N GLY A 596 38.19 1.31 4.40
CA GLY A 596 37.06 2.02 3.80
C GLY A 596 36.60 3.15 4.71
N ILE A 597 36.76 4.41 4.29
CA ILE A 597 36.53 5.56 5.17
C ILE A 597 35.05 5.69 5.57
N ALA A 598 34.12 5.48 4.63
CA ALA A 598 32.69 5.45 4.91
C ALA A 598 32.19 4.01 5.07
N LEU A 599 32.59 3.12 4.16
CA LEU A 599 32.21 1.71 4.16
C LEU A 599 33.43 0.82 3.88
N ASN A 600 33.68 -0.13 4.75
CA ASN A 600 34.69 -1.16 4.59
C ASN A 600 34.01 -2.55 4.63
N ARG A 601 33.72 -3.12 3.46
CA ARG A 601 33.11 -4.45 3.34
C ARG A 601 34.10 -5.47 2.78
N MET A 602 34.16 -6.63 3.43
CA MET A 602 34.92 -7.79 2.99
C MET A 602 34.23 -9.09 3.43
N HIS A 603 34.60 -10.26 2.86
CA HIS A 603 34.07 -11.54 3.35
C HIS A 603 34.82 -11.99 4.61
N GLU A 604 36.14 -12.19 4.52
CA GLU A 604 36.98 -12.58 5.65
C GLU A 604 38.24 -11.74 5.72
N SER A 605 38.69 -11.44 6.94
CA SER A 605 39.96 -10.73 7.18
C SER A 605 40.86 -11.53 8.11
N SER A 606 42.15 -11.59 7.78
CA SER A 606 43.19 -12.01 8.74
C SER A 606 43.73 -10.85 9.60
N PHE A 607 43.38 -9.61 9.26
CA PHE A 607 43.86 -8.39 9.93
C PHE A 607 42.71 -7.62 10.61
N PRO A 608 43.03 -6.69 11.54
CA PRO A 608 42.04 -5.75 12.07
C PRO A 608 41.28 -5.02 10.97
N GLN A 609 39.95 -5.01 11.05
CA GLN A 609 39.11 -4.25 10.14
C GLN A 609 38.90 -2.84 10.69
N ILE A 610 39.37 -1.83 9.95
CA ILE A 610 39.33 -0.42 10.36
C ILE A 610 38.60 0.40 9.28
N GLY A 611 37.64 1.24 9.68
CA GLY A 611 36.85 2.02 8.73
C GLY A 611 35.69 2.79 9.37
N GLY A 612 34.81 3.35 8.54
CA GLY A 612 33.58 3.98 8.99
C GLY A 612 32.57 2.95 9.49
N VAL A 613 31.84 2.36 8.54
CA VAL A 613 31.02 1.17 8.76
C VAL A 613 31.78 -0.06 8.31
N ASN A 614 32.07 -0.97 9.24
CA ASN A 614 32.73 -2.24 8.95
C ASN A 614 31.69 -3.35 8.79
N VAL A 615 31.74 -4.08 7.68
CA VAL A 615 30.87 -5.24 7.42
C VAL A 615 31.74 -6.42 7.02
N THR A 616 31.63 -7.53 7.74
CA THR A 616 32.39 -8.75 7.45
C THR A 616 31.62 -10.01 7.81
N ARG A 617 31.98 -11.14 7.20
CA ARG A 617 31.57 -12.44 7.73
C ARG A 617 32.42 -12.80 8.95
N LYS A 618 33.75 -12.61 8.86
CA LYS A 618 34.69 -12.88 9.96
C LYS A 618 35.85 -11.89 9.98
N ALA A 619 36.13 -11.32 11.15
CA ALA A 619 37.33 -10.53 11.41
C ALA A 619 37.81 -10.73 12.85
N PRO A 620 39.12 -10.66 13.12
CA PRO A 620 39.67 -10.79 14.46
C PRO A 620 39.17 -9.69 15.41
N ILE A 621 39.14 -8.44 14.92
CA ILE A 621 38.68 -7.24 15.63
C ILE A 621 38.09 -6.25 14.62
N GLN A 622 37.09 -5.46 15.03
CA GLN A 622 36.55 -4.37 14.23
C GLN A 622 36.62 -3.03 14.97
N LEU A 623 37.20 -2.03 14.32
CA LEU A 623 37.35 -0.66 14.80
C LEU A 623 36.63 0.28 13.81
N GLY A 624 35.40 0.65 14.14
CA GLY A 624 34.53 1.47 13.29
C GLY A 624 34.41 2.86 13.90
N TRP A 625 34.62 3.94 13.15
CA TRP A 625 34.23 5.28 13.63
C TRP A 625 32.76 5.63 13.36
N ILE A 626 32.00 4.71 12.77
CA ILE A 626 30.54 4.77 12.67
C ILE A 626 29.92 3.53 13.33
N GLY A 627 30.19 2.32 12.80
CA GLY A 627 29.58 1.08 13.29
C GLY A 627 30.25 -0.18 12.77
N ASN A 628 29.95 -1.31 13.40
CA ASN A 628 30.51 -2.62 13.08
C ASN A 628 29.41 -3.69 12.97
N PHE A 629 29.51 -4.51 11.94
CA PHE A 629 28.66 -5.69 11.73
C PHE A 629 29.54 -6.91 11.39
N SER A 630 29.28 -8.02 12.08
CA SER A 630 29.94 -9.32 11.84
C SER A 630 28.92 -10.47 11.88
N GLU A 631 28.98 -11.37 10.90
CA GLU A 631 28.14 -12.58 10.89
C GLU A 631 28.68 -13.69 11.81
N PHE A 632 30.00 -13.74 12.03
CA PHE A 632 30.68 -14.70 12.89
C PHE A 632 31.54 -14.01 13.96
N ASN A 633 32.24 -14.83 14.75
CA ASN A 633 32.96 -14.41 15.93
C ASN A 633 34.00 -13.31 15.65
N THR A 634 34.00 -12.30 16.52
CA THR A 634 35.04 -11.28 16.64
C THR A 634 35.84 -11.55 17.92
N PRO A 635 36.84 -12.46 17.88
CA PRO A 635 37.50 -13.00 19.08
C PRO A 635 38.22 -11.96 19.92
N PHE A 636 38.55 -10.79 19.37
CA PHE A 636 39.17 -9.69 20.11
C PHE A 636 38.24 -8.47 20.27
N GLY A 637 36.97 -8.56 19.90
CA GLY A 637 35.97 -7.53 20.20
C GLY A 637 35.65 -6.52 19.10
N GLN A 638 34.76 -5.58 19.43
CA GLN A 638 34.30 -4.50 18.54
C GLN A 638 34.24 -3.15 19.28
N LEU A 639 34.61 -2.07 18.58
CA LEU A 639 34.54 -0.70 19.09
C LEU A 639 33.94 0.23 18.03
N SER A 640 32.89 0.99 18.38
CA SER A 640 32.34 2.03 17.51
C SER A 640 31.52 3.10 18.23
N PRO A 641 31.18 4.24 17.60
CA PRO A 641 30.25 5.21 18.19
C PRO A 641 28.76 4.83 18.10
N LEU A 642 28.27 4.20 17.03
CA LEU A 642 26.81 4.01 16.84
C LEU A 642 26.32 2.60 17.12
N ALA A 643 26.92 1.56 16.52
CA ALA A 643 26.45 0.20 16.74
C ALA A 643 27.54 -0.84 16.58
N ASN A 644 27.59 -1.82 17.49
CA ASN A 644 28.30 -3.07 17.29
C ASN A 644 27.29 -4.21 17.26
N ILE A 645 27.18 -4.89 16.11
CA ILE A 645 26.29 -6.04 15.93
C ILE A 645 27.16 -7.24 15.55
N ASN A 646 27.08 -8.30 16.33
CA ASN A 646 27.65 -9.60 16.03
C ASN A 646 26.53 -10.64 16.11
N LEU A 647 26.35 -11.46 15.08
CA LEU A 647 25.32 -12.52 15.12
C LEU A 647 25.76 -13.74 15.96
N GLN A 648 27.05 -13.80 16.31
CA GLN A 648 27.68 -14.84 17.11
C GLN A 648 28.40 -14.17 18.29
N ASP A 649 29.66 -14.52 18.55
CA ASP A 649 30.32 -14.17 19.81
C ASP A 649 31.32 -13.02 19.63
N SER A 650 31.40 -12.14 20.63
CA SER A 650 32.38 -11.05 20.68
C SER A 650 33.01 -11.00 22.06
N ALA A 651 34.34 -10.92 22.17
CA ALA A 651 35.01 -10.87 23.48
C ALA A 651 34.54 -9.68 24.33
N PHE A 652 34.46 -8.49 23.73
CA PHE A 652 33.87 -7.28 24.32
C PHE A 652 33.19 -6.44 23.23
N GLN A 653 32.30 -5.52 23.62
CA GLN A 653 31.72 -4.54 22.71
C GLN A 653 31.55 -3.19 23.41
N PHE A 654 32.15 -2.12 22.86
CA PHE A 654 31.94 -0.75 23.34
C PHE A 654 31.30 0.12 22.27
N CYS A 655 30.18 0.74 22.63
CA CYS A 655 29.42 1.58 21.73
C CYS A 655 28.84 2.83 22.38
N GLY A 656 28.59 3.88 21.59
CA GLY A 656 27.83 5.04 22.03
C GLY A 656 26.31 4.80 22.03
N LEU A 657 25.73 4.02 21.10
CA LEU A 657 24.29 3.71 21.12
C LEU A 657 24.00 2.26 21.48
N MET A 658 24.38 1.29 20.65
CA MET A 658 23.90 -0.08 20.82
C MET A 658 24.97 -1.17 20.64
N ASN A 659 24.87 -2.22 21.46
CA ASN A 659 25.58 -3.47 21.27
C ASN A 659 24.60 -4.63 21.18
N HIS A 660 24.87 -5.55 20.26
CA HIS A 660 24.21 -6.84 20.16
C HIS A 660 25.23 -7.93 19.83
N ALA A 661 25.20 -9.03 20.59
CA ALA A 661 25.99 -10.22 20.35
C ALA A 661 25.30 -11.43 20.99
N ARG A 662 25.57 -12.65 20.52
CA ARG A 662 25.07 -13.86 21.17
C ARG A 662 25.72 -14.02 22.54
N ILE A 663 27.04 -14.22 22.59
CA ILE A 663 27.82 -14.32 23.83
C ILE A 663 28.85 -13.20 23.90
N VAL A 664 28.91 -12.53 25.04
CA VAL A 664 30.01 -11.63 25.41
C VAL A 664 30.63 -12.07 26.73
N PRO A 665 31.74 -12.84 26.70
CA PRO A 665 32.29 -13.45 27.90
C PRO A 665 33.02 -12.46 28.81
N SER A 666 33.34 -11.25 28.32
CA SER A 666 33.90 -10.18 29.15
C SER A 666 32.80 -9.19 29.56
N PHE A 667 32.60 -8.11 28.81
CA PHE A 667 31.62 -7.09 29.16
C PHE A 667 31.11 -6.28 27.96
N GLN A 668 29.90 -5.75 28.07
CA GLN A 668 29.28 -4.82 27.11
C GLN A 668 29.06 -3.44 27.73
N LEU A 669 29.44 -2.39 27.00
CA LEU A 669 29.20 -0.99 27.38
C LEU A 669 28.53 -0.25 26.22
N SER A 670 27.34 0.30 26.47
CA SER A 670 26.62 1.15 25.50
C SER A 670 26.08 2.42 26.15
N GLY A 671 25.83 3.47 25.36
CA GLY A 671 25.10 4.64 25.86
C GLY A 671 23.59 4.47 25.89
N PHE A 672 23.01 3.53 25.13
CA PHE A 672 21.56 3.31 25.10
C PHE A 672 21.18 1.85 25.40
N TRP A 673 21.66 0.90 24.59
CA TRP A 673 21.10 -0.45 24.59
C TRP A 673 22.18 -1.54 24.51
N ASN A 674 22.17 -2.50 25.44
CA ASN A 674 22.88 -3.77 25.28
C ASN A 674 21.88 -4.91 25.18
N SER A 675 22.15 -5.85 24.28
CA SER A 675 21.42 -7.10 24.19
C SER A 675 22.38 -8.25 23.95
N SER A 676 22.18 -9.32 24.70
CA SER A 676 22.87 -10.58 24.45
C SER A 676 22.04 -11.78 24.88
N TYR A 677 22.49 -12.97 24.47
CA TYR A 677 22.00 -14.20 25.08
C TYR A 677 22.59 -14.35 26.48
N TYR A 678 23.92 -14.21 26.58
CA TYR A 678 24.65 -14.22 27.85
C TYR A 678 25.78 -13.19 27.85
N THR A 679 25.95 -12.51 28.99
CA THR A 679 27.16 -11.76 29.30
C THR A 679 27.27 -11.52 30.80
N PRO A 680 28.47 -11.63 31.40
CA PRO A 680 28.63 -11.42 32.84
C PRO A 680 28.30 -9.99 33.29
N VAL A 681 28.69 -8.98 32.50
CA VAL A 681 28.57 -7.56 32.88
C VAL A 681 28.03 -6.72 31.72
N GLN A 682 26.88 -6.05 31.93
CA GLN A 682 26.31 -5.07 31.00
C GLN A 682 26.11 -3.72 31.66
N ILE A 683 26.58 -2.67 30.98
CA ILE A 683 26.37 -1.28 31.39
C ILE A 683 25.77 -0.53 30.20
N SER A 684 24.58 0.03 30.40
CA SER A 684 23.89 0.85 29.38
C SER A 684 23.40 2.16 29.99
N GLY A 685 23.14 3.17 29.14
CA GLY A 685 22.40 4.35 29.60
C GLY A 685 20.91 4.06 29.81
N LEU A 686 20.24 3.34 28.89
CA LEU A 686 18.80 3.10 28.99
C LEU A 686 18.43 1.65 29.31
N TYR A 687 18.97 0.66 28.60
CA TYR A 687 18.42 -0.69 28.68
C TYR A 687 19.46 -1.79 28.49
N ASN A 688 19.46 -2.76 29.40
CA ASN A 688 20.18 -4.02 29.24
C ASN A 688 19.19 -5.18 29.13
N HIS A 689 19.49 -6.11 28.23
CA HIS A 689 18.71 -7.33 28.02
C HIS A 689 19.62 -8.55 27.96
N ALA A 690 19.29 -9.58 28.74
CA ALA A 690 19.87 -10.91 28.60
C ALA A 690 18.76 -11.97 28.48
N GLU A 691 18.92 -12.94 27.58
CA GLU A 691 17.96 -14.05 27.47
C GLU A 691 18.16 -15.09 28.58
N SER A 692 19.41 -15.43 28.93
CA SER A 692 19.71 -16.40 29.99
C SER A 692 20.01 -15.73 31.34
N ALA A 693 21.21 -15.20 31.52
CA ALA A 693 21.68 -14.64 32.78
C ALA A 693 22.75 -13.55 32.59
N SER A 694 22.98 -12.77 33.64
CA SER A 694 24.04 -11.78 33.76
C SER A 694 24.43 -11.67 35.23
N TRP A 695 25.72 -11.54 35.57
CA TRP A 695 26.11 -11.32 36.97
C TRP A 695 25.74 -9.90 37.42
N LEU A 696 26.02 -8.90 36.58
CA LEU A 696 25.78 -7.49 36.88
C LEU A 696 25.14 -6.77 35.69
N GLN A 697 23.98 -6.13 35.92
CA GLN A 697 23.38 -5.19 34.97
C GLN A 697 23.22 -3.80 35.61
N LEU A 698 23.78 -2.78 34.97
CA LEU A 698 23.68 -1.38 35.38
C LEU A 698 23.03 -0.55 34.26
N SER A 699 21.95 0.17 34.57
CA SER A 699 21.32 1.11 33.63
C SER A 699 20.72 2.33 34.32
N LEU A 700 20.47 3.43 33.59
CA LEU A 700 19.61 4.51 34.12
C LEU A 700 18.14 4.27 33.81
N GLY A 701 17.81 3.46 32.80
CA GLY A 701 16.43 3.11 32.45
C GLY A 701 15.99 1.82 33.14
N ALA A 702 16.21 0.69 32.48
CA ALA A 702 15.73 -0.61 32.91
C ALA A 702 16.71 -1.76 32.63
N ASN A 703 16.55 -2.86 33.35
CA ASN A 703 17.29 -4.10 33.15
C ASN A 703 16.30 -5.27 33.06
N ARG A 704 16.51 -6.17 32.09
CA ARG A 704 15.66 -7.35 31.92
C ARG A 704 16.49 -8.61 31.72
N ILE A 705 16.08 -9.67 32.41
CA ILE A 705 16.60 -11.03 32.27
C ILE A 705 15.43 -12.01 32.19
N LYS A 706 15.33 -12.80 31.13
CA LYS A 706 14.25 -13.79 30.98
C LYS A 706 14.51 -15.11 31.71
N GLY A 707 15.75 -15.43 32.06
CA GLY A 707 16.06 -16.66 32.79
C GLY A 707 15.83 -17.95 31.98
N ARG A 708 16.14 -17.93 30.67
CA ARG A 708 16.09 -19.13 29.81
C ARG A 708 17.22 -20.08 30.16
N ASP A 709 16.88 -21.36 30.35
CA ASP A 709 17.84 -22.44 30.61
C ASP A 709 18.55 -22.83 29.30
N VAL A 710 19.86 -22.63 29.26
CA VAL A 710 20.74 -22.90 28.12
C VAL A 710 20.88 -24.40 27.83
N THR A 711 20.47 -25.25 28.78
CA THR A 711 20.64 -26.71 28.73
C THR A 711 19.34 -27.48 28.54
N GLY A 712 18.20 -26.77 28.51
CA GLY A 712 16.90 -27.35 28.17
C GLY A 712 16.82 -27.73 26.69
N ALA A 713 16.30 -28.93 26.38
CA ALA A 713 16.17 -29.43 25.01
C ALA A 713 15.27 -28.55 24.10
N SER A 714 14.45 -27.66 24.66
CA SER A 714 13.61 -26.71 23.94
C SER A 714 14.36 -25.49 23.40
N ASP A 715 15.48 -25.11 24.02
CA ASP A 715 16.20 -23.85 23.77
C ASP A 715 17.69 -24.06 23.44
N TYR A 716 18.06 -25.32 23.15
CA TYR A 716 19.41 -25.74 22.76
C TYR A 716 19.83 -25.17 21.40
N ASP A 717 20.85 -24.31 21.38
CA ASP A 717 21.52 -23.87 20.15
C ASP A 717 22.74 -24.76 19.87
N PRO A 718 22.74 -25.57 18.80
CA PRO A 718 23.84 -26.48 18.48
C PRO A 718 25.19 -25.76 18.23
N ASP A 719 25.18 -24.46 17.93
CA ASP A 719 26.39 -23.66 17.78
C ASP A 719 27.04 -23.27 19.14
N LEU A 720 26.37 -23.52 20.28
CA LEU A 720 26.92 -23.37 21.63
C LEU A 720 27.89 -24.50 22.00
N ALA A 721 27.92 -25.60 21.25
CA ALA A 721 28.78 -26.76 21.51
C ALA A 721 30.29 -26.46 21.44
N LEU A 722 30.68 -25.28 20.93
CA LEU A 722 32.06 -24.79 20.92
C LEU A 722 32.53 -24.22 22.26
N TYR A 723 31.61 -23.91 23.16
CA TYR A 723 31.87 -23.55 24.55
C TYR A 723 31.43 -24.70 25.45
N ASP A 724 32.19 -24.96 26.51
CA ASP A 724 31.83 -25.98 27.48
C ASP A 724 30.52 -25.56 28.19
N PRO A 725 29.39 -26.24 27.91
CA PRO A 725 28.08 -25.84 28.43
C PRO A 725 28.01 -25.91 29.96
N SER A 726 28.91 -26.66 30.60
CA SER A 726 29.01 -26.72 32.06
C SER A 726 29.37 -25.35 32.68
N ASN A 727 30.13 -24.50 31.96
CA ASN A 727 30.45 -23.14 32.42
C ASN A 727 29.26 -22.17 32.29
N LEU A 728 28.26 -22.48 31.46
CA LEU A 728 27.01 -21.71 31.32
C LEU A 728 25.94 -22.18 32.32
N GLN A 729 26.10 -23.38 32.89
CA GLN A 729 25.15 -24.04 33.80
C GLN A 729 25.21 -23.49 35.23
N ASP A 730 26.34 -22.91 35.67
CA ASP A 730 26.61 -22.65 37.09
C ASP A 730 26.10 -21.30 37.66
N SER A 731 25.37 -20.48 36.90
CA SER A 731 24.57 -19.39 37.50
C SER A 731 23.53 -18.83 36.55
N LEU A 732 22.31 -19.38 36.63
CA LEU A 732 21.10 -18.59 36.34
C LEU A 732 20.92 -17.45 37.34
N LEU A 733 21.66 -17.48 38.47
CA LEU A 733 21.66 -16.44 39.48
C LEU A 733 22.27 -15.14 38.97
N THR A 734 21.45 -14.11 38.92
CA THR A 734 21.90 -12.74 38.70
C THR A 734 22.34 -12.12 40.02
N LEU A 735 23.60 -11.71 40.17
CA LEU A 735 24.10 -11.15 41.44
C LEU A 735 23.49 -9.78 41.74
N ALA A 736 23.40 -8.90 40.75
CA ALA A 736 22.80 -7.58 40.94
C ALA A 736 22.21 -6.99 39.64
N GLN A 737 20.98 -6.49 39.74
CA GLN A 737 20.38 -5.58 38.75
C GLN A 737 20.14 -4.22 39.41
N ILE A 738 20.75 -3.17 38.88
CA ILE A 738 20.60 -1.80 39.40
C ILE A 738 20.15 -0.91 38.25
N SER A 739 18.97 -0.33 38.38
CA SER A 739 18.45 0.68 37.45
C SER A 739 17.74 1.81 38.17
N ALA A 740 17.47 2.94 37.49
CA ALA A 740 16.68 4.00 38.11
C ALA A 740 15.18 3.69 38.09
N PHE A 741 14.66 3.02 37.05
CA PHE A 741 13.22 2.85 36.86
C PHE A 741 12.73 1.40 37.04
N TYR A 742 13.31 0.42 36.34
CA TYR A 742 12.68 -0.91 36.26
C TYR A 742 13.69 -2.06 36.18
N ASN A 743 13.56 -3.04 37.06
CA ASN A 743 14.24 -4.32 36.95
C ASN A 743 13.24 -5.47 36.83
N GLU A 744 13.50 -6.38 35.89
CA GLU A 744 12.77 -7.65 35.73
C GLU A 744 13.78 -8.79 35.64
N GLY A 745 13.56 -9.83 36.44
CA GLY A 745 14.45 -10.99 36.48
C GLY A 745 13.78 -12.20 37.13
N ARG A 746 14.26 -13.39 36.76
CA ARG A 746 13.73 -14.66 37.28
C ARG A 746 14.33 -15.04 38.64
N GLU A 747 15.66 -15.15 38.71
CA GLU A 747 16.42 -15.40 39.94
C GLU A 747 17.48 -14.33 40.15
N THR A 748 17.31 -13.49 41.18
CA THR A 748 18.19 -12.35 41.44
C THR A 748 18.61 -12.27 42.91
N ALA A 749 19.89 -12.05 43.20
CA ALA A 749 20.33 -11.82 44.58
C ALA A 749 19.98 -10.40 45.05
N LEU A 750 20.20 -9.38 44.21
CA LEU A 750 19.88 -7.99 44.53
C LEU A 750 19.22 -7.27 43.36
N GLN A 751 18.06 -6.66 43.59
CA GLN A 751 17.43 -5.73 42.64
C GLN A 751 17.23 -4.36 43.29
N VAL A 752 17.69 -3.30 42.62
CA VAL A 752 17.49 -1.90 43.07
C VAL A 752 16.96 -1.06 41.91
N ALA A 753 15.74 -0.54 42.04
CA ALA A 753 15.06 0.33 41.07
C ALA A 753 13.80 0.97 41.64
N PHE A 754 13.17 1.90 40.93
CA PHE A 754 11.83 2.40 41.29
C PHE A 754 10.81 1.26 41.34
N VAL A 755 10.85 0.35 40.36
CA VAL A 755 10.05 -0.88 40.32
C VAL A 755 10.97 -2.09 40.17
N ASN A 756 10.85 -3.06 41.06
CA ASN A 756 11.50 -4.36 40.94
C ASN A 756 10.45 -5.46 40.80
N ASN A 757 10.59 -6.30 39.77
CA ASN A 757 9.75 -7.44 39.51
C ASN A 757 10.61 -8.73 39.45
N GLY A 758 10.46 -9.59 40.44
CA GLY A 758 11.05 -10.94 40.46
C GLY A 758 10.01 -11.97 40.06
N GLU A 759 10.28 -12.83 39.09
CA GLU A 759 9.35 -13.91 38.74
C GLU A 759 9.41 -15.03 39.79
N ASP A 760 10.56 -15.70 39.98
CA ASP A 760 10.66 -16.87 40.86
C ASP A 760 11.23 -16.50 42.25
N SER A 761 12.39 -15.83 42.29
CA SER A 761 13.01 -15.45 43.56
C SER A 761 13.89 -14.21 43.49
N SER A 762 13.84 -13.41 44.56
CA SER A 762 14.78 -12.30 44.79
C SER A 762 15.28 -12.29 46.23
N PHE A 763 16.58 -12.37 46.50
CA PHE A 763 17.06 -12.36 47.89
C PHE A 763 16.82 -10.99 48.56
N ALA A 764 17.13 -9.89 47.87
CA ALA A 764 16.87 -8.53 48.36
C ALA A 764 16.37 -7.60 47.25
N GLN A 765 15.28 -6.87 47.52
CA GLN A 765 14.75 -5.83 46.64
C GLN A 765 14.68 -4.48 47.37
N GLY A 766 15.20 -3.42 46.73
CA GLY A 766 15.14 -2.04 47.21
C GLY A 766 14.48 -1.14 46.17
N GLY A 767 13.40 -0.45 46.52
CA GLY A 767 12.66 0.34 45.53
C GLY A 767 11.44 1.08 46.03
N VAL A 768 10.63 1.63 45.12
CA VAL A 768 9.31 2.19 45.48
C VAL A 768 8.26 1.08 45.47
N PHE A 769 8.28 0.24 44.43
CA PHE A 769 7.44 -0.94 44.28
C PHE A 769 8.32 -2.19 44.14
N ASN A 770 8.07 -3.19 44.99
CA ASN A 770 8.76 -4.48 44.94
C ASN A 770 7.72 -5.60 44.82
N TRP A 771 7.89 -6.47 43.83
CA TRP A 771 7.07 -7.66 43.59
C TRP A 771 7.96 -8.90 43.41
N SER A 772 7.59 -10.03 44.02
CA SER A 772 8.27 -11.33 43.81
C SER A 772 7.41 -12.53 44.23
N GLU A 773 7.60 -13.73 43.66
CA GLU A 773 7.06 -14.94 44.30
C GLU A 773 7.73 -15.17 45.66
N ASN A 774 9.05 -15.28 45.70
CA ASN A 774 9.82 -15.50 46.93
C ASN A 774 10.83 -14.38 47.18
N SER A 775 10.87 -13.84 48.41
CA SER A 775 11.90 -12.86 48.79
C SER A 775 12.29 -12.91 50.25
N TRP A 776 13.58 -12.75 50.56
CA TRP A 776 14.03 -12.64 51.95
C TRP A 776 13.87 -11.22 52.49
N LEU A 777 14.21 -10.19 51.71
CA LEU A 777 14.13 -8.78 52.12
C LEU A 777 13.50 -7.92 51.02
N GLN A 778 12.42 -7.21 51.34
CA GLN A 778 11.89 -6.12 50.51
C GLN A 778 11.87 -4.82 51.32
N ALA A 779 12.54 -3.78 50.82
CA ALA A 779 12.53 -2.45 51.39
C ALA A 779 12.01 -1.44 50.35
N GLY A 780 10.87 -0.80 50.64
CA GLY A 780 10.25 0.12 49.69
C GLY A 780 8.93 0.71 50.16
N LEU A 781 8.28 1.57 49.36
CA LEU A 781 6.97 2.09 49.77
C LEU A 781 5.91 0.99 49.74
N LEU A 782 5.96 0.13 48.73
CA LEU A 782 4.96 -0.90 48.46
C LEU A 782 5.68 -2.22 48.18
N ASN A 783 5.48 -3.22 49.05
CA ASN A 783 6.14 -4.51 48.97
C ASN A 783 5.09 -5.63 48.88
N PHE A 784 5.17 -6.47 47.86
CA PHE A 784 4.26 -7.59 47.65
C PHE A 784 5.05 -8.84 47.33
N ALA A 785 4.75 -9.95 48.01
CA ALA A 785 5.32 -11.24 47.64
C ALA A 785 4.46 -12.43 48.04
N GLU A 786 4.55 -13.55 47.33
CA GLU A 786 3.82 -14.76 47.73
C GLU A 786 4.38 -15.29 49.06
N THR A 787 5.70 -15.47 49.19
CA THR A 787 6.37 -15.87 50.45
C THR A 787 7.53 -14.93 50.84
N PRO A 788 7.24 -13.79 51.49
CA PRO A 788 8.28 -12.88 51.97
C PRO A 788 8.83 -13.29 53.35
N GLY A 789 10.12 -13.03 53.57
CA GLY A 789 10.77 -13.10 54.89
C GLY A 789 10.58 -11.81 55.70
N LEU A 790 11.20 -10.71 55.28
CA LEU A 790 11.15 -9.39 55.91
C LEU A 790 10.71 -8.31 54.92
N GLN A 791 9.65 -7.57 55.25
CA GLN A 791 9.17 -6.42 54.47
C GLN A 791 9.19 -5.15 55.33
N VAL A 792 9.79 -4.08 54.80
CA VAL A 792 9.84 -2.75 55.44
C VAL A 792 9.31 -1.71 54.45
N GLY A 793 8.18 -1.07 54.77
CA GLY A 793 7.54 -0.14 53.84
C GLY A 793 6.32 0.62 54.35
N LEU A 794 5.61 1.33 53.47
CA LEU A 794 4.32 1.94 53.83
C LEU A 794 3.19 0.91 53.76
N VAL A 795 3.19 0.08 52.72
CA VAL A 795 2.24 -1.03 52.54
C VAL A 795 3.01 -2.31 52.24
N ASN A 796 2.72 -3.35 53.01
CA ASN A 796 3.29 -4.68 52.82
C ASN A 796 2.16 -5.70 52.60
N GLY A 797 2.31 -6.55 51.59
CA GLY A 797 1.39 -7.63 51.24
C GLY A 797 2.08 -8.98 51.15
N ALA A 798 1.50 -10.00 51.78
CA ALA A 798 1.96 -11.39 51.74
C ALA A 798 0.78 -12.35 51.53
N TRP A 799 0.95 -13.42 50.76
CA TRP A 799 -0.13 -14.38 50.49
C TRP A 799 0.07 -15.71 51.22
N LYS A 800 1.30 -16.17 51.41
CA LYS A 800 1.62 -17.43 52.07
C LYS A 800 2.91 -17.31 52.88
N GLY A 801 3.03 -18.16 53.89
CA GLY A 801 4.28 -18.33 54.62
C GLY A 801 4.53 -17.27 55.67
N HIS A 802 5.70 -17.36 56.28
CA HIS A 802 6.02 -16.68 57.52
C HIS A 802 6.74 -15.35 57.29
N SER A 803 5.97 -14.26 57.33
CA SER A 803 6.48 -12.92 57.09
C SER A 803 6.63 -12.09 58.37
N ALA A 804 7.68 -11.27 58.44
CA ALA A 804 7.80 -10.14 59.34
C ALA A 804 7.60 -8.83 58.55
N GLN A 805 6.57 -8.06 58.90
CA GLN A 805 6.14 -6.86 58.18
C GLN A 805 6.19 -5.63 59.10
N PHE A 806 6.92 -4.60 58.68
CA PHE A 806 6.99 -3.30 59.35
C PHE A 806 6.48 -2.23 58.38
N GLY A 807 5.33 -1.61 58.67
CA GLY A 807 4.78 -0.57 57.81
C GLY A 807 3.54 0.13 58.33
N LEU A 808 2.95 1.05 57.54
CA LEU A 808 1.72 1.72 57.94
C LEU A 808 0.53 0.77 57.82
N VAL A 809 0.50 -0.01 56.74
CA VAL A 809 -0.53 -1.01 56.41
C VAL A 809 0.15 -2.33 56.10
N ASN A 810 -0.25 -3.39 56.80
CA ASN A 810 0.23 -4.76 56.58
C ASN A 810 -0.95 -5.67 56.28
N VAL A 811 -0.89 -6.40 55.17
CA VAL A 811 -1.92 -7.35 54.74
C VAL A 811 -1.27 -8.71 54.53
N ASN A 812 -1.85 -9.74 55.13
CA ASN A 812 -1.41 -11.13 54.97
C ASN A 812 -2.63 -12.03 54.71
N ASN A 813 -2.48 -13.10 53.93
CA ASN A 813 -3.50 -14.14 53.85
C ASN A 813 -3.19 -15.27 54.85
N ARG A 814 -2.02 -15.92 54.77
CA ARG A 814 -1.65 -17.00 55.72
C ARG A 814 -0.25 -16.89 56.28
N GLY A 815 -0.17 -17.06 57.61
CA GLY A 815 1.08 -17.40 58.31
C GLY A 815 1.86 -16.20 58.82
N ASN A 816 1.21 -15.06 59.07
CA ASN A 816 1.89 -13.87 59.57
C ASN A 816 2.52 -14.10 60.96
N TRP A 817 3.85 -13.93 61.09
CA TRP A 817 4.55 -14.06 62.37
C TRP A 817 4.63 -12.74 63.13
N LEU A 818 4.85 -11.64 62.42
CA LEU A 818 5.00 -10.32 63.02
C LEU A 818 4.48 -9.26 62.07
N ALA A 819 3.45 -8.53 62.48
CA ALA A 819 3.02 -7.30 61.81
C ALA A 819 3.06 -6.13 62.78
N VAL A 820 3.83 -5.10 62.44
CA VAL A 820 3.91 -3.84 63.18
C VAL A 820 3.47 -2.71 62.26
N GLY A 821 2.37 -2.03 62.61
CA GLY A 821 1.83 -0.96 61.78
C GLY A 821 0.58 -0.30 62.31
N ALA A 822 0.14 0.80 61.69
CA ALA A 822 -1.12 1.44 62.11
C ALA A 822 -2.33 0.54 61.83
N TRP A 823 -2.27 -0.24 60.74
CA TRP A 823 -3.33 -1.10 60.27
C TRP A 823 -2.77 -2.47 59.87
N ASN A 824 -3.18 -3.53 60.55
CA ASN A 824 -2.76 -4.90 60.26
C ASN A 824 -3.99 -5.78 59.96
N MET A 825 -3.99 -6.48 58.84
CA MET A 825 -5.05 -7.39 58.40
C MET A 825 -4.47 -8.76 58.03
N SER A 826 -5.08 -9.83 58.51
CA SER A 826 -4.69 -11.20 58.19
C SER A 826 -5.90 -12.11 58.02
N ASP A 827 -5.92 -13.06 57.08
CA ASP A 827 -6.95 -14.11 57.11
C ASP A 827 -6.58 -15.11 58.24
N GLU A 828 -5.36 -15.66 58.21
CA GLU A 828 -4.81 -16.56 59.23
C GLU A 828 -3.52 -15.96 59.85
N ALA A 829 -3.63 -15.36 61.05
CA ALA A 829 -2.49 -14.80 61.79
C ALA A 829 -1.89 -15.83 62.77
N ALA A 830 -0.58 -16.05 62.70
CA ALA A 830 0.13 -17.09 63.50
C ALA A 830 1.22 -16.49 64.42
N GLY A 831 1.00 -15.30 64.95
CA GLY A 831 2.03 -14.55 65.69
C GLY A 831 1.57 -13.22 66.30
N LEU A 832 2.46 -12.22 66.33
CA LEU A 832 2.22 -10.93 66.98
C LEU A 832 1.73 -9.87 65.98
N MET A 833 0.56 -9.28 66.25
CA MET A 833 0.06 -8.10 65.53
C MET A 833 0.07 -6.89 66.47
N LEU A 834 0.87 -5.86 66.16
CA LEU A 834 0.99 -4.63 66.94
C LEU A 834 0.53 -3.43 66.09
N GLY A 835 -0.54 -2.75 66.51
CA GLY A 835 -1.06 -1.62 65.74
C GLY A 835 -2.18 -0.81 66.35
N LEU A 836 -2.66 0.22 65.65
CA LEU A 836 -3.86 0.95 66.08
C LEU A 836 -5.11 0.11 65.79
N PHE A 837 -5.13 -0.56 64.65
CA PHE A 837 -6.18 -1.47 64.23
C PHE A 837 -5.57 -2.81 63.79
N ASN A 838 -6.00 -3.90 64.42
CA ASN A 838 -5.63 -5.28 64.04
C ASN A 838 -6.90 -6.06 63.69
N PHE A 839 -6.87 -6.79 62.57
CA PHE A 839 -7.96 -7.66 62.14
C PHE A 839 -7.40 -9.03 61.73
N ALA A 840 -7.99 -10.10 62.25
CA ALA A 840 -7.75 -11.48 61.83
C ALA A 840 -9.07 -12.23 61.66
N GLU A 841 -9.22 -13.06 60.61
CA GLU A 841 -10.35 -14.01 60.56
C GLU A 841 -10.13 -15.13 61.58
N ASP A 842 -8.94 -15.75 61.52
CA ASP A 842 -8.42 -16.74 62.45
C ASP A 842 -7.11 -16.25 63.09
N LEU A 843 -7.04 -16.33 64.43
CA LEU A 843 -5.88 -15.91 65.21
C LEU A 843 -5.29 -17.07 66.04
N ASP A 844 -4.04 -17.43 65.77
CA ASP A 844 -3.16 -18.27 66.61
C ASP A 844 -1.97 -17.43 67.07
N GLY A 845 -2.23 -16.47 67.99
CA GLY A 845 -1.23 -15.46 68.33
C GLY A 845 -1.75 -14.39 69.30
N VAL A 846 -1.15 -13.20 69.23
CA VAL A 846 -1.51 -12.07 70.12
C VAL A 846 -1.71 -10.81 69.28
N GLN A 847 -2.84 -10.13 69.49
CA GLN A 847 -3.07 -8.79 68.96
C GLN A 847 -2.93 -7.76 70.09
N ILE A 848 -2.10 -6.74 69.88
CA ILE A 848 -1.94 -5.59 70.77
C ILE A 848 -2.29 -4.33 69.97
N GLY A 849 -3.34 -3.64 70.39
CA GLY A 849 -3.80 -2.47 69.65
C GLY A 849 -5.01 -1.77 70.21
N LEU A 850 -5.28 -0.56 69.72
CA LEU A 850 -6.44 0.23 70.18
C LEU A 850 -7.74 -0.53 69.90
N ILE A 851 -7.85 -1.12 68.72
CA ILE A 851 -8.97 -1.96 68.29
C ILE A 851 -8.40 -3.26 67.72
N ASN A 852 -8.84 -4.39 68.26
CA ASN A 852 -8.47 -5.72 67.78
C ASN A 852 -9.75 -6.48 67.39
N VAL A 853 -9.75 -7.07 66.21
CA VAL A 853 -10.87 -7.85 65.67
C VAL A 853 -10.39 -9.26 65.37
N HIS A 854 -11.11 -10.26 65.89
CA HIS A 854 -10.91 -11.69 65.63
C HIS A 854 -12.27 -12.27 65.23
N GLU A 855 -12.53 -12.45 63.93
CA GLU A 855 -13.87 -12.75 63.42
C GLU A 855 -14.43 -14.07 63.95
N ASN A 856 -13.62 -15.14 63.95
CA ASN A 856 -13.98 -16.45 64.47
C ASN A 856 -13.67 -16.61 65.98
N GLY A 857 -13.25 -15.52 66.64
CA GLY A 857 -12.87 -15.50 68.05
C GLY A 857 -14.05 -15.58 69.01
N ALA A 858 -13.80 -16.03 70.23
CA ALA A 858 -14.81 -16.07 71.28
C ALA A 858 -15.38 -14.66 71.61
N VAL A 859 -14.55 -13.62 71.46
CA VAL A 859 -14.95 -12.21 71.53
C VAL A 859 -14.50 -11.51 70.26
N PRO A 860 -15.44 -11.17 69.34
CA PRO A 860 -15.06 -10.68 68.02
C PRO A 860 -14.32 -9.34 68.00
N VAL A 861 -14.53 -8.47 69.00
CA VAL A 861 -13.86 -7.16 69.08
C VAL A 861 -13.40 -6.90 70.52
N THR A 862 -12.11 -6.59 70.70
CA THR A 862 -11.53 -6.22 72.00
C THR A 862 -10.70 -4.93 71.91
N PHE A 863 -10.49 -4.29 73.06
CA PHE A 863 -9.62 -3.12 73.20
C PHE A 863 -8.32 -3.53 73.89
N PHE A 864 -7.19 -2.97 73.44
CA PHE A 864 -5.82 -3.15 73.96
C PHE A 864 -5.20 -4.53 73.74
N LEU A 865 -5.90 -5.62 74.02
CA LEU A 865 -5.37 -6.99 73.93
C LEU A 865 -6.41 -7.97 73.40
N ASN A 866 -6.03 -8.81 72.45
CA ASN A 866 -6.78 -10.01 72.03
C ASN A 866 -5.84 -11.22 71.97
N LEU A 867 -6.35 -12.38 72.35
CA LEU A 867 -5.64 -13.67 72.36
C LEU A 867 -6.33 -14.67 71.43
#